data_AF-A0A7C4ILG0-F1
#
_entry.id   AF-A0A7C4ILG0-F1
#
_cell.length_a   1.000
_cell.length_b   1.000
_cell.length_c   1.000
_cell.angle_alpha   90.00
_cell.angle_beta   90.00
_cell.angle_gamma   90.00
#
_symmetry.space_group_name_H-M   'P 1'
#
loop_
_entity.id
_entity.type
_entity.pdbx_description
1 polymer ?
#
loop_
_entity_poly.entity_id
_entity_poly.type
_entity_poly.pdbx_seq_one_letter_code
_entity_poly.pdbx_strand_id
1 'polypeptide(L)'
;MLTATALPCSLIVLLAATCCLYAQPKPPAPPPPLEEGPITVSNVNNGTMAESLLYQADRTDQKVALWVPDGVKIVKGIIFHLHRASEAYRTDFQEFARVHDFAVYASLIRWDNFEKILPAQLHRLGRHIGHPEVVNVPWVAIGGSRNVGALINYLMLDPNKDRILCMLWSGGPGVGVKFDDPAQMALFRNIPVMTVNGSADPFVGFMAWQHNNYPQVRKANLPWGCAVDWNCGHGPEEGNIMNWPFVEAVIKVRYPPDADPTKGPIRLRPFTYEQGWLMGPVDWDNGLAPDAAPVPEYKGDPLKAIWMPDSNCVAVWRAFVGAKEPATKVVAEALDGGKVRLSVAGGQIEPASIRYLDGQHEIGKADAAPFALTTDALAKGCHIVHAIVTLADGGQMPLQPIVVINGRHVDQRAGLRAAAEADLPLFVIQLTPEQKQTVRTLMARKNSPAPAEWKAVFTDDFEKGLNPAWYEYYSVGKAPGSGPNRMEAVDGAMQLSGAKQAVAMLPWDWPDDVAVEYRAKAISEKICDLSVVLSGNPGGGAFPWRGGMMFQFGGHFNEGTHFLILEEPNKEWKKIDTGDRIQIGKWHTVRVERLAGACKAWIDGRLVAEQKLPADVFERFHGRRIGLYTFGSTAQFDDVKVFVRQFKDPAAVQPAMPPDSALDDLAASLVRLMSHRHGEQRGAANRLAQDFSWELAGSFKRLLARSGIEDVKVKESIQKRLEALRPE
;
A
#
# COMPACT_ATOMS: atom_id res chain seq x y z
N MET A 1 -21.43 76.15 -0.70
CA MET A 1 -20.55 77.33 -0.61
C MET A 1 -19.60 77.12 0.57
N LEU A 2 -18.31 77.41 0.35
CA LEU A 2 -17.18 77.52 1.32
C LEU A 2 -16.70 76.21 1.96
N THR A 3 -15.70 75.52 1.38
CA THR A 3 -14.22 75.68 1.52
C THR A 3 -13.65 75.22 2.87
N ALA A 4 -12.81 74.17 2.85
CA ALA A 4 -11.77 73.96 3.84
C ALA A 4 -10.54 73.29 3.20
N THR A 5 -9.41 73.96 3.38
CA THR A 5 -8.06 73.72 2.85
C THR A 5 -7.18 72.99 3.87
N ALA A 6 -6.48 71.95 3.38
CA ALA A 6 -5.07 71.54 3.56
C ALA A 6 -4.28 71.62 4.91
N LEU A 7 -3.53 70.51 5.12
CA LEU A 7 -2.19 70.31 5.75
C LEU A 7 -2.06 70.24 7.30
N PRO A 8 -1.00 69.61 7.86
CA PRO A 8 -0.56 68.22 7.72
C PRO A 8 -0.33 67.52 9.09
N CYS A 9 -0.49 66.19 9.13
CA CYS A 9 -0.12 65.37 10.27
C CYS A 9 1.37 64.99 10.22
N SER A 10 2.13 65.47 11.21
CA SER A 10 3.44 64.93 11.58
C SER A 10 3.59 65.09 13.09
N LEU A 11 3.12 64.11 13.89
CA LEU A 11 3.71 63.79 15.19
C LEU A 11 3.07 62.55 15.85
N ILE A 12 3.94 61.73 16.46
CA ILE A 12 3.69 60.79 17.56
C ILE A 12 3.16 59.39 17.17
N VAL A 13 4.07 58.50 16.79
CA VAL A 13 4.12 57.14 17.38
C VAL A 13 5.57 56.87 17.77
N LEU A 14 5.91 57.24 18.99
CA LEU A 14 7.17 56.88 19.65
C LEU A 14 6.80 56.35 21.03
N LEU A 15 6.50 55.04 21.11
CA LEU A 15 6.49 54.27 22.35
C LEU A 15 6.53 52.76 22.01
N ALA A 16 7.44 52.07 22.69
CA ALA A 16 7.66 50.61 22.70
C ALA A 16 8.48 49.99 21.54
N ALA A 17 9.68 50.53 21.28
CA ALA A 17 10.80 49.72 20.79
C ALA A 17 11.58 49.15 21.98
N THR A 18 10.93 48.32 22.78
CA THR A 18 11.61 47.47 23.76
C THR A 18 12.25 46.33 22.98
N CYS A 19 13.57 46.23 23.05
CA CYS A 19 14.39 45.21 22.41
C CYS A 19 13.96 43.80 22.85
N CYS A 20 13.01 43.19 22.15
CA CYS A 20 12.90 41.74 22.07
C CYS A 20 13.94 41.27 21.03
N LEU A 21 15.21 41.22 21.44
CA LEU A 21 16.14 40.24 20.90
C LEU A 21 15.54 38.88 21.23
N TYR A 22 14.63 38.38 20.38
CA TYR A 22 14.36 36.95 20.32
C TYR A 22 15.71 36.33 19.99
N ALA A 23 16.37 35.79 21.02
CA ALA A 23 17.45 34.86 20.83
C ALA A 23 16.91 33.81 19.86
N GLN A 24 17.41 33.82 18.62
CA GLN A 24 17.15 32.76 17.67
C GLN A 24 17.36 31.45 18.44
N PRO A 25 16.37 30.56 18.51
CA PRO A 25 16.52 29.32 19.23
C PRO A 25 17.84 28.70 18.76
N LYS A 26 18.75 28.46 19.71
CA LYS A 26 20.06 27.88 19.42
C LYS A 26 19.82 26.74 18.44
N PRO A 27 20.44 26.74 17.24
CA PRO A 27 20.18 25.71 16.26
C PRO A 27 20.35 24.37 16.98
N PRO A 28 19.38 23.44 16.82
CA PRO A 28 19.42 22.18 17.54
C PRO A 28 20.80 21.56 17.34
N ALA A 29 21.36 21.02 18.42
CA ALA A 29 22.63 20.31 18.33
C ALA A 29 22.52 19.27 17.19
N PRO A 30 23.56 19.11 16.36
CA PRO A 30 23.52 18.13 15.29
C PRO A 30 23.15 16.76 15.90
N PRO A 31 22.29 15.98 15.23
CA PRO A 31 21.90 14.68 15.73
C PRO A 31 23.16 13.83 15.95
N PRO A 32 23.18 12.95 16.96
CA PRO A 32 24.30 12.03 17.16
C PRO A 32 24.56 11.21 15.89
N PRO A 33 25.81 10.77 15.66
CA PRO A 33 26.12 9.90 14.52
C PRO A 33 25.22 8.66 14.56
N LEU A 34 24.79 8.19 13.40
CA LEU A 34 24.08 6.92 13.32
C LEU A 34 25.02 5.79 13.74
N GLU A 35 24.53 4.91 14.61
CA GLU A 35 25.19 3.65 14.90
C GLU A 35 24.86 2.68 13.76
N GLU A 36 25.88 2.06 13.16
CA GLU A 36 25.71 1.11 12.05
C GLU A 36 25.52 -0.31 12.59
N GLY A 37 24.43 -0.96 12.22
CA GLY A 37 24.20 -2.37 12.53
C GLY A 37 25.08 -3.32 11.71
N PRO A 38 25.19 -4.59 12.11
CA PRO A 38 25.89 -5.60 11.33
C PRO A 38 25.23 -5.77 9.95
N ILE A 39 26.03 -6.11 8.95
CA ILE A 39 25.54 -6.46 7.61
C ILE A 39 25.21 -7.95 7.57
N THR A 40 24.03 -8.28 7.08
CA THR A 40 23.63 -9.65 6.78
C THR A 40 23.62 -9.86 5.27
N VAL A 41 24.23 -10.96 4.81
CA VAL A 41 24.23 -11.36 3.40
C VAL A 41 23.37 -12.59 3.22
N SER A 42 22.56 -12.60 2.16
CA SER A 42 21.77 -13.76 1.78
C SER A 42 21.64 -13.85 0.25
N ASN A 43 21.43 -15.06 -0.25
CA ASN A 43 21.10 -15.27 -1.66
C ASN A 43 19.58 -15.20 -1.83
N VAL A 44 19.11 -14.31 -2.70
CA VAL A 44 17.68 -14.07 -2.94
C VAL A 44 17.46 -13.90 -4.43
N ASN A 45 16.54 -14.68 -4.99
CA ASN A 45 16.10 -14.59 -6.39
C ASN A 45 17.27 -14.50 -7.38
N ASN A 46 18.21 -15.46 -7.38
CA ASN A 46 19.39 -15.43 -8.28
C ASN A 46 20.18 -14.11 -8.19
N GLY A 47 20.44 -13.67 -6.96
CA GLY A 47 21.24 -12.50 -6.65
C GLY A 47 21.68 -12.52 -5.20
N THR A 48 22.61 -11.64 -4.87
CA THR A 48 23.16 -11.46 -3.53
C THR A 48 22.56 -10.21 -2.90
N MET A 49 21.90 -10.38 -1.75
CA MET A 49 21.31 -9.32 -0.94
C MET A 49 22.21 -9.00 0.26
N ALA A 50 22.59 -7.74 0.43
CA ALA A 50 23.20 -7.20 1.63
C ALA A 50 22.22 -6.27 2.35
N GLU A 51 21.99 -6.52 3.63
CA GLU A 51 21.08 -5.71 4.44
C GLU A 51 21.77 -5.19 5.69
N SER A 52 21.44 -3.98 6.11
CA SER A 52 21.92 -3.40 7.37
C SER A 52 20.79 -2.66 8.06
N LEU A 53 20.85 -2.63 9.38
CA LEU A 53 20.07 -1.69 10.18
C LEU A 53 20.89 -0.42 10.41
N LEU A 54 20.23 0.71 10.37
CA LEU A 54 20.77 2.02 10.70
C LEU A 54 20.04 2.54 11.94
N TYR A 55 20.80 2.82 12.99
CA TYR A 55 20.25 3.18 14.29
C TYR A 55 20.38 4.68 14.54
N GLN A 56 19.28 5.29 14.99
CA GLN A 56 19.26 6.66 15.49
C GLN A 56 18.71 6.66 16.91
N ALA A 57 19.42 7.29 17.85
CA ALA A 57 19.14 7.18 19.29
C ALA A 57 17.72 7.61 19.73
N ASP A 58 17.03 8.41 18.92
CA ASP A 58 15.72 9.02 19.20
C ASP A 58 14.63 8.69 18.17
N ARG A 59 14.92 7.91 17.11
CA ARG A 59 13.97 7.62 16.02
C ARG A 59 13.84 6.12 15.74
N THR A 60 12.85 5.77 14.91
CA THR A 60 12.70 4.42 14.38
C THR A 60 13.91 4.05 13.53
N ASP A 61 14.51 2.91 13.83
CA ASP A 61 15.48 2.24 12.96
C ASP A 61 15.05 2.20 11.51
N GLN A 62 16.05 2.15 10.64
CA GLN A 62 15.84 1.96 9.23
C GLN A 62 16.63 0.77 8.75
N LYS A 63 15.93 -0.11 8.04
CA LYS A 63 16.59 -1.11 7.21
C LYS A 63 17.04 -0.46 5.90
N VAL A 64 18.22 -0.85 5.44
CA VAL A 64 18.72 -0.62 4.09
C VAL A 64 19.04 -1.96 3.45
N ALA A 65 18.80 -2.07 2.15
CA ALA A 65 19.07 -3.27 1.38
C ALA A 65 19.73 -2.91 0.05
N LEU A 66 20.74 -3.69 -0.34
CA LEU A 66 21.38 -3.66 -1.65
C LEU A 66 21.35 -5.07 -2.22
N TRP A 67 20.70 -5.24 -3.35
CA TRP A 67 20.65 -6.49 -4.11
C TRP A 67 21.43 -6.35 -5.41
N VAL A 68 22.29 -7.32 -5.72
CA VAL A 68 23.03 -7.40 -6.97
C VAL A 68 22.75 -8.76 -7.64
N PRO A 69 22.40 -8.80 -8.93
CA PRO A 69 22.15 -10.06 -9.60
C PRO A 69 23.38 -10.97 -9.70
N ASP A 70 23.16 -12.29 -9.69
CA ASP A 70 24.24 -13.26 -9.82
C ASP A 70 24.96 -13.11 -11.16
N GLY A 71 26.29 -13.25 -11.14
CA GLY A 71 27.13 -13.19 -12.33
C GLY A 71 27.45 -11.78 -12.83
N VAL A 72 26.82 -10.73 -12.27
CA VAL A 72 27.21 -9.35 -12.55
C VAL A 72 28.63 -9.12 -12.02
N LYS A 73 29.56 -8.76 -12.90
CA LYS A 73 30.96 -8.49 -12.54
C LYS A 73 31.20 -7.04 -12.14
N ILE A 74 30.48 -6.13 -12.78
CA ILE A 74 30.58 -4.69 -12.60
C ILE A 74 29.16 -4.16 -12.61
N VAL A 75 28.73 -3.57 -11.50
CA VAL A 75 27.42 -2.91 -11.45
C VAL A 75 27.47 -1.64 -12.31
N LYS A 76 26.50 -1.46 -13.20
CA LYS A 76 26.42 -0.33 -14.14
C LYS A 76 25.48 0.78 -13.70
N GLY A 77 24.56 0.51 -12.78
CA GLY A 77 23.54 1.46 -12.33
C GLY A 77 22.83 0.95 -11.10
N ILE A 78 22.02 1.79 -10.47
CA ILE A 78 21.18 1.42 -9.32
C ILE A 78 19.73 1.82 -9.58
N ILE A 79 18.80 0.89 -9.37
CA ILE A 79 17.40 1.21 -9.09
C ILE A 79 17.32 1.60 -7.62
N PHE A 80 17.12 2.88 -7.35
CA PHE A 80 17.20 3.47 -6.02
C PHE A 80 15.79 3.79 -5.51
N HIS A 81 15.23 2.94 -4.64
CA HIS A 81 13.84 3.05 -4.18
C HIS A 81 13.74 3.58 -2.75
N LEU A 82 12.94 4.63 -2.55
CA LEU A 82 12.88 5.39 -1.29
C LEU A 82 11.66 5.14 -0.41
N HIS A 83 11.06 3.96 -0.52
CA HIS A 83 9.87 3.63 0.26
C HIS A 83 10.16 2.72 1.45
N ARG A 84 10.79 1.56 1.25
CA ARG A 84 11.13 0.55 2.28
C ARG A 84 12.29 -0.30 1.78
N ALA A 85 13.07 -0.90 2.67
CA ALA A 85 14.15 -1.82 2.28
C ALA A 85 13.64 -3.08 1.56
N SER A 86 12.43 -3.52 1.91
CA SER A 86 11.75 -4.64 1.26
C SER A 86 11.51 -4.44 -0.23
N GLU A 87 11.58 -3.21 -0.74
CA GLU A 87 11.45 -2.92 -2.17
C GLU A 87 12.63 -3.51 -2.97
N ALA A 88 13.75 -3.86 -2.31
CA ALA A 88 14.82 -4.63 -2.95
C ALA A 88 14.41 -6.08 -3.28
N TYR A 89 13.31 -6.59 -2.72
CA TYR A 89 12.73 -7.90 -3.03
C TYR A 89 11.76 -7.88 -4.22
N ARG A 90 11.49 -6.71 -4.78
CA ARG A 90 10.61 -6.58 -5.94
C ARG A 90 11.20 -7.29 -7.14
N THR A 91 10.55 -8.38 -7.54
CA THR A 91 10.99 -9.20 -8.67
C THR A 91 11.04 -8.40 -9.96
N ASP A 92 10.13 -7.44 -10.16
CA ASP A 92 10.15 -6.57 -11.34
C ASP A 92 11.40 -5.67 -11.41
N PHE A 93 11.85 -5.15 -10.28
CA PHE A 93 13.10 -4.37 -10.20
C PHE A 93 14.31 -5.27 -10.42
N GLN A 94 14.30 -6.47 -9.85
CA GLN A 94 15.38 -7.44 -9.98
C GLN A 94 15.53 -7.95 -11.42
N GLU A 95 14.43 -8.21 -12.13
CA GLU A 95 14.47 -8.60 -13.55
C GLU A 95 15.01 -7.48 -14.42
N PHE A 96 14.55 -6.23 -14.23
CA PHE A 96 15.12 -5.08 -14.95
C PHE A 96 16.61 -4.92 -14.66
N ALA A 97 17.00 -5.05 -13.40
CA ALA A 97 18.38 -4.95 -12.99
C ALA A 97 19.28 -6.01 -13.62
N ARG A 98 18.80 -7.25 -13.82
CA ARG A 98 19.53 -8.29 -14.57
C ARG A 98 19.81 -7.93 -16.02
N VAL A 99 18.89 -7.26 -16.70
CA VAL A 99 19.07 -6.87 -18.12
C VAL A 99 20.18 -5.84 -18.28
N HIS A 100 20.32 -4.94 -17.30
CA HIS A 100 21.20 -3.77 -17.42
C HIS A 100 22.47 -3.86 -16.57
N ASP A 101 22.73 -4.99 -15.93
CA ASP A 101 23.77 -5.14 -14.89
C ASP A 101 23.62 -4.08 -13.77
N PHE A 102 22.39 -3.72 -13.41
CA PHE A 102 22.13 -2.80 -12.32
C PHE A 102 22.01 -3.54 -10.99
N ALA A 103 22.13 -2.79 -9.90
CA ALA A 103 21.74 -3.23 -8.57
C ALA A 103 20.38 -2.63 -8.18
N VAL A 104 19.75 -3.17 -7.15
CA VAL A 104 18.57 -2.57 -6.51
C VAL A 104 18.96 -2.13 -5.11
N TYR A 105 18.89 -0.83 -4.84
CA TYR A 105 19.08 -0.29 -3.51
C TYR A 105 17.74 0.22 -2.99
N ALA A 106 17.36 -0.20 -1.79
CA ALA A 106 16.10 0.20 -1.20
C ALA A 106 16.27 0.63 0.26
N SER A 107 15.60 1.72 0.60
CA SER A 107 15.60 2.29 1.96
C SER A 107 14.37 3.17 2.14
N LEU A 108 14.07 3.54 3.38
CA LEU A 108 13.08 4.55 3.68
C LEU A 108 13.76 5.78 4.26
N ILE A 109 13.98 6.85 3.49
CA ILE A 109 14.55 8.08 4.06
C ILE A 109 13.55 8.74 5.02
N ARG A 110 13.90 8.91 6.30
CA ARG A 110 13.09 9.69 7.27
C ARG A 110 13.89 10.74 8.04
N TRP A 111 15.07 11.14 7.56
CA TRP A 111 16.06 11.84 8.39
C TRP A 111 16.55 13.15 7.80
N ASP A 112 16.93 14.04 8.73
CA ASP A 112 17.83 15.15 8.48
C ASP A 112 19.26 14.60 8.37
N ASN A 113 20.09 15.10 7.45
CA ASN A 113 21.47 14.64 7.16
C ASN A 113 21.63 13.31 6.41
N PHE A 114 20.56 12.67 5.93
CA PHE A 114 20.68 11.41 5.20
C PHE A 114 21.57 11.52 3.95
N GLU A 115 21.74 12.73 3.42
CA GLU A 115 22.59 12.97 2.27
C GLU A 115 24.06 12.61 2.52
N LYS A 116 24.48 12.65 3.79
CA LYS A 116 25.82 12.27 4.25
C LYS A 116 25.95 10.77 4.50
N ILE A 117 24.84 10.13 4.88
CA ILE A 117 24.82 8.73 5.31
C ILE A 117 24.69 7.79 4.12
N LEU A 118 23.82 8.15 3.18
CA LEU A 118 23.45 7.27 2.09
C LEU A 118 24.64 6.83 1.22
N PRO A 119 25.57 7.71 0.79
CA PRO A 119 26.75 7.28 0.04
C PRO A 119 27.64 6.32 0.83
N ALA A 120 27.80 6.56 2.14
CA ALA A 120 28.60 5.70 3.01
C ALA A 120 27.97 4.30 3.16
N GLN A 121 26.65 4.22 3.35
CA GLN A 121 25.96 2.93 3.43
C GLN A 121 26.00 2.16 2.12
N LEU A 122 25.77 2.84 1.00
CA LEU A 122 25.88 2.23 -0.31
C LEU A 122 27.30 1.66 -0.54
N HIS A 123 28.34 2.41 -0.18
CA HIS A 123 29.73 1.94 -0.24
C HIS A 123 29.96 0.71 0.63
N ARG A 124 29.48 0.76 1.87
CA ARG A 124 29.67 -0.26 2.89
C ARG A 124 29.00 -1.58 2.49
N LEU A 125 27.74 -1.52 2.07
CA LEU A 125 27.00 -2.68 1.55
C LEU A 125 27.68 -3.23 0.29
N GLY A 126 28.00 -2.36 -0.68
CA GLY A 126 28.65 -2.74 -1.93
C GLY A 126 29.96 -3.49 -1.70
N ARG A 127 30.86 -2.95 -0.85
CA ARG A 127 32.11 -3.64 -0.47
C ARG A 127 31.88 -5.02 0.14
N HIS A 128 30.83 -5.17 0.94
CA HIS A 128 30.56 -6.41 1.64
C HIS A 128 30.11 -7.54 0.69
N ILE A 129 29.51 -7.20 -0.45
CA ILE A 129 29.13 -8.16 -1.51
C ILE A 129 30.04 -8.10 -2.74
N GLY A 130 31.22 -7.49 -2.62
CA GLY A 130 32.24 -7.50 -3.69
C GLY A 130 32.05 -6.45 -4.80
N HIS A 131 31.18 -5.47 -4.60
CA HIS A 131 30.90 -4.39 -5.55
C HIS A 131 31.16 -3.00 -4.97
N PRO A 132 32.42 -2.60 -4.69
CA PRO A 132 32.74 -1.26 -4.20
C PRO A 132 32.38 -0.13 -5.18
N GLU A 133 32.30 -0.43 -6.48
CA GLU A 133 32.04 0.52 -7.58
C GLU A 133 30.62 1.08 -7.57
N VAL A 134 29.69 0.50 -6.82
CA VAL A 134 28.28 0.93 -6.74
C VAL A 134 28.11 2.39 -6.31
N VAL A 135 29.10 3.00 -5.67
CA VAL A 135 29.05 4.43 -5.32
C VAL A 135 29.20 5.37 -6.52
N ASN A 136 29.78 4.86 -7.61
CA ASN A 136 30.13 5.60 -8.82
C ASN A 136 29.08 5.52 -9.92
N VAL A 137 28.11 4.60 -9.80
CA VAL A 137 27.13 4.33 -10.85
C VAL A 137 25.96 5.32 -10.79
N PRO A 138 25.30 5.60 -11.92
CA PRO A 138 24.13 6.46 -11.95
C PRO A 138 22.89 5.77 -11.37
N TRP A 139 21.92 6.58 -10.93
CA TRP A 139 20.73 6.09 -10.23
C TRP A 139 19.46 6.36 -11.02
N VAL A 140 18.59 5.36 -11.10
CA VAL A 140 17.16 5.53 -11.37
C VAL A 140 16.49 5.76 -10.03
N ALA A 141 16.12 7.00 -9.71
CA ALA A 141 15.61 7.36 -8.39
C ALA A 141 14.08 7.29 -8.34
N ILE A 142 13.56 6.43 -7.45
CA ILE A 142 12.13 6.15 -7.34
C ILE A 142 11.60 6.65 -6.00
N GLY A 143 10.54 7.45 -6.05
CA GLY A 143 9.88 8.02 -4.88
C GLY A 143 8.36 7.87 -4.96
N GLY A 144 7.74 7.43 -3.87
CA GLY A 144 6.28 7.36 -3.73
C GLY A 144 5.78 8.31 -2.66
N SER A 145 4.68 9.04 -2.93
CA SER A 145 4.02 9.89 -1.94
C SER A 145 4.99 10.91 -1.29
N ARG A 146 4.99 11.04 0.03
CA ARG A 146 5.92 11.90 0.80
C ARG A 146 7.40 11.68 0.48
N ASN A 147 7.78 10.50 0.00
CA ASN A 147 9.17 10.19 -0.31
C ASN A 147 9.66 10.89 -1.59
N VAL A 148 8.75 11.39 -2.43
CA VAL A 148 9.11 12.28 -3.54
C VAL A 148 9.73 13.57 -3.00
N GLY A 149 9.12 14.19 -1.98
CA GLY A 149 9.69 15.38 -1.33
C GLY A 149 11.03 15.08 -0.66
N ALA A 150 11.16 13.93 0.00
CA ALA A 150 12.43 13.50 0.59
C ALA A 150 13.53 13.32 -0.48
N LEU A 151 13.20 12.72 -1.63
CA LEU A 151 14.12 12.58 -2.75
C LEU A 151 14.54 13.94 -3.32
N ILE A 152 13.61 14.87 -3.51
CA ILE A 152 13.95 16.22 -4.00
C ILE A 152 14.92 16.88 -3.01
N ASN A 153 14.60 16.85 -1.72
CA ASN A 153 15.48 17.40 -0.68
C ASN A 153 16.86 16.74 -0.69
N TYR A 154 16.94 15.43 -0.94
CA TYR A 154 18.22 14.74 -1.12
C TYR A 154 19.04 15.40 -2.20
N LEU A 155 18.46 15.51 -3.39
CA LEU A 155 19.15 15.92 -4.59
C LEU A 155 19.54 17.39 -4.53
N MET A 156 18.77 18.22 -3.83
CA MET A 156 19.15 19.60 -3.56
C MET A 156 20.41 19.71 -2.68
N LEU A 157 20.69 18.71 -1.85
CA LEU A 157 21.84 18.67 -0.95
C LEU A 157 23.00 17.80 -1.48
N ASP A 158 22.73 16.85 -2.38
CA ASP A 158 23.75 15.94 -2.92
C ASP A 158 24.68 16.69 -3.91
N PRO A 159 25.98 16.82 -3.59
CA PRO A 159 26.93 17.41 -4.54
C PRO A 159 27.06 16.58 -5.83
N ASN A 160 26.69 15.29 -5.80
CA ASN A 160 26.79 14.36 -6.93
C ASN A 160 25.44 14.12 -7.64
N LYS A 161 24.44 14.99 -7.46
CA LYS A 161 23.10 14.85 -8.09
C LYS A 161 23.11 14.68 -9.62
N ASP A 162 24.20 15.05 -10.30
CA ASP A 162 24.38 14.82 -11.74
C ASP A 162 24.47 13.33 -12.12
N ARG A 163 24.65 12.43 -11.14
CA ARG A 163 24.59 10.97 -11.32
C ARG A 163 23.17 10.42 -11.45
N ILE A 164 22.14 11.22 -11.17
CA ILE A 164 20.75 10.73 -11.31
C ILE A 164 20.42 10.61 -12.80
N LEU A 165 20.13 9.38 -13.23
CA LEU A 165 19.76 9.04 -14.58
C LEU A 165 18.37 9.56 -14.93
N CYS A 166 17.40 9.28 -14.07
CA CYS A 166 16.05 9.80 -14.14
C CYS A 166 15.35 9.65 -12.79
N MET A 167 14.17 10.28 -12.68
CA MET A 167 13.30 10.17 -11.52
C MET A 167 11.95 9.56 -11.90
N LEU A 168 11.46 8.63 -11.08
CA LEU A 168 10.19 7.94 -11.26
C LEU A 168 9.32 8.16 -10.02
N TRP A 169 8.16 8.79 -10.19
CA TRP A 169 7.31 9.22 -9.08
C TRP A 169 5.94 8.56 -9.14
N SER A 170 5.48 8.05 -8.00
CA SER A 170 4.14 7.47 -7.85
C SER A 170 3.33 8.14 -6.72
N GLY A 171 2.03 8.35 -6.91
CA GLY A 171 1.16 8.91 -5.86
C GLY A 171 1.43 10.37 -5.53
N GLY A 172 1.86 11.13 -6.55
CA GLY A 172 2.00 12.58 -6.64
C GLY A 172 3.06 13.25 -5.75
N PRO A 173 3.74 14.29 -6.26
CA PRO A 173 4.75 15.03 -5.50
C PRO A 173 4.15 16.10 -4.56
N GLY A 174 2.85 16.04 -4.24
CA GLY A 174 1.94 17.17 -3.95
C GLY A 174 2.35 18.27 -2.95
N VAL A 175 3.48 18.14 -2.24
CA VAL A 175 4.04 19.16 -1.33
C VAL A 175 5.52 19.50 -1.59
N GLY A 176 6.22 18.81 -2.49
CA GLY A 176 7.67 18.91 -2.66
C GLY A 176 8.17 19.83 -3.78
N VAL A 177 7.36 20.02 -4.84
CA VAL A 177 7.78 20.75 -6.05
C VAL A 177 7.46 22.22 -5.92
N LYS A 178 8.49 23.06 -5.99
CA LYS A 178 8.39 24.52 -5.93
C LYS A 178 8.76 25.11 -7.28
N PHE A 179 7.76 25.36 -8.13
CA PHE A 179 7.96 25.89 -9.49
C PHE A 179 8.55 27.31 -9.51
N ASP A 180 8.50 28.02 -8.39
CA ASP A 180 9.10 29.33 -8.15
C ASP A 180 10.54 29.26 -7.63
N ASP A 181 11.05 28.08 -7.24
CA ASP A 181 12.43 27.87 -6.80
C ASP A 181 13.37 27.64 -8.00
N PRO A 182 14.27 28.58 -8.32
CA PRO A 182 15.17 28.45 -9.47
C PRO A 182 16.10 27.23 -9.38
N ALA A 183 16.48 26.82 -8.17
CA ALA A 183 17.39 25.70 -7.97
C ALA A 183 16.69 24.35 -8.24
N GLN A 184 15.42 24.21 -7.84
CA GLN A 184 14.61 23.05 -8.24
C GLN A 184 14.34 23.04 -9.75
N MET A 185 14.04 24.19 -10.36
CA MET A 185 13.82 24.24 -11.81
C MET A 185 15.09 23.86 -12.58
N ALA A 186 16.27 24.29 -12.13
CA ALA A 186 17.54 23.87 -12.71
C ALA A 186 17.78 22.35 -12.57
N LEU A 187 17.40 21.74 -11.44
CA LEU A 187 17.45 20.30 -11.23
C LEU A 187 16.58 19.56 -12.27
N PHE A 188 15.30 19.94 -12.38
CA PHE A 188 14.36 19.26 -13.28
C PHE A 188 14.62 19.52 -14.77
N ARG A 189 15.34 20.59 -15.14
CA ARG A 189 15.78 20.81 -16.53
C ARG A 189 16.80 19.76 -17.00
N ASN A 190 17.58 19.18 -16.09
CA ASN A 190 18.68 18.28 -16.41
C ASN A 190 18.38 16.80 -16.17
N ILE A 191 17.33 16.50 -15.40
CA ILE A 191 16.98 15.13 -14.99
C ILE A 191 15.56 14.83 -15.47
N PRO A 192 15.40 13.89 -16.43
CA PRO A 192 14.08 13.48 -16.88
C PRO A 192 13.23 12.88 -15.75
N VAL A 193 11.94 13.23 -15.71
CA VAL A 193 11.00 12.76 -14.68
C VAL A 193 9.79 12.09 -15.31
N MET A 194 9.34 10.97 -14.74
CA MET A 194 8.04 10.37 -15.02
C MET A 194 7.20 10.40 -13.75
N THR A 195 6.02 11.01 -13.80
CA THR A 195 5.03 10.93 -12.72
C THR A 195 3.86 10.05 -13.15
N VAL A 196 3.47 9.10 -12.30
CA VAL A 196 2.26 8.30 -12.47
C VAL A 196 1.38 8.43 -11.23
N ASN A 197 0.14 8.86 -11.39
CA ASN A 197 -0.80 8.98 -10.28
C ASN A 197 -2.06 8.18 -10.55
N GLY A 198 -2.63 7.59 -9.50
CA GLY A 198 -3.94 6.95 -9.56
C GLY A 198 -5.05 7.98 -9.74
N SER A 199 -6.03 7.70 -10.62
CA SER A 199 -7.19 8.58 -10.81
C SER A 199 -8.09 8.65 -9.57
N ALA A 200 -8.02 7.63 -8.70
CA ALA A 200 -8.78 7.53 -7.46
C ALA A 200 -7.93 7.83 -6.22
N ASP A 201 -6.73 8.42 -6.37
CA ASP A 201 -5.83 8.71 -5.25
C ASP A 201 -6.28 9.99 -4.49
N PRO A 202 -6.82 9.87 -3.26
CA PRO A 202 -7.29 11.02 -2.51
C PRO A 202 -6.16 11.91 -2.00
N PHE A 203 -4.92 11.41 -1.87
CA PHE A 203 -3.80 12.18 -1.32
C PHE A 203 -3.27 13.24 -2.28
N VAL A 204 -3.52 13.06 -3.57
CA VAL A 204 -3.13 13.99 -4.64
C VAL A 204 -4.33 14.79 -5.15
N GLY A 205 -5.48 14.68 -4.48
CA GLY A 205 -6.73 15.30 -4.90
C GLY A 205 -7.27 14.68 -6.20
N PHE A 206 -7.17 13.36 -6.35
CA PHE A 206 -7.59 12.61 -7.54
C PHE A 206 -6.80 13.08 -8.77
N MET A 207 -7.47 13.68 -9.76
CA MET A 207 -6.84 14.21 -10.97
C MET A 207 -6.28 15.64 -10.80
N ALA A 208 -6.34 16.22 -9.59
CA ALA A 208 -5.93 17.60 -9.35
C ALA A 208 -4.46 17.86 -9.69
N TRP A 209 -3.56 16.89 -9.54
CA TRP A 209 -2.16 17.09 -9.93
C TRP A 209 -2.01 17.30 -11.44
N GLN A 210 -2.68 16.46 -12.23
CA GLN A 210 -2.67 16.48 -13.69
C GLN A 210 -3.30 17.77 -14.23
N HIS A 211 -4.39 18.24 -13.62
CA HIS A 211 -5.07 19.46 -14.04
C HIS A 211 -4.38 20.75 -13.54
N ASN A 212 -3.78 20.76 -12.35
CA ASN A 212 -3.30 22.00 -11.73
C ASN A 212 -1.77 22.17 -11.73
N ASN A 213 -1.00 21.07 -11.59
CA ASN A 213 0.46 21.14 -11.44
C ASN A 213 1.19 20.84 -12.75
N TYR A 214 0.73 19.85 -13.53
CA TYR A 214 1.39 19.51 -14.79
C TYR A 214 1.44 20.67 -15.81
N PRO A 215 0.44 21.57 -15.91
CA PRO A 215 0.59 22.78 -16.74
C PRO A 215 1.76 23.68 -16.33
N GLN A 216 2.14 23.72 -15.04
CA GLN A 216 3.32 24.46 -14.57
C GLN A 216 4.62 23.81 -15.06
N VAL A 217 4.67 22.47 -15.08
CA VAL A 217 5.78 21.69 -15.67
C VAL A 217 5.96 22.06 -17.14
N ARG A 218 4.86 22.14 -17.90
CA ARG A 218 4.87 22.52 -19.32
C ARG A 218 5.30 23.97 -19.51
N LYS A 219 4.78 24.91 -18.70
CA LYS A 219 5.19 26.32 -18.72
C LYS A 219 6.70 26.50 -18.47
N ALA A 220 7.31 25.60 -17.71
CA ALA A 220 8.75 25.62 -17.43
C ALA A 220 9.61 24.90 -18.50
N ASN A 221 9.01 24.24 -19.51
CA ASN A 221 9.68 23.42 -20.53
C ASN A 221 10.60 22.35 -19.91
N LEU A 222 10.06 21.55 -18.98
CA LEU A 222 10.82 20.49 -18.32
C LEU A 222 10.73 19.16 -19.08
N PRO A 223 11.80 18.33 -19.12
CA PRO A 223 11.77 16.95 -19.64
C PRO A 223 11.01 16.02 -18.67
N TRP A 224 9.70 16.19 -18.57
CA TRP A 224 8.90 15.57 -17.51
C TRP A 224 7.56 15.06 -18.03
N GLY A 225 7.38 13.74 -18.07
CA GLY A 225 6.14 13.08 -18.47
C GLY A 225 5.17 12.83 -17.31
N CYS A 226 3.89 12.72 -17.64
CA CYS A 226 2.84 12.38 -16.68
C CYS A 226 1.94 11.29 -17.27
N ALA A 227 1.57 10.29 -16.47
CA ALA A 227 0.55 9.30 -16.80
C ALA A 227 -0.48 9.17 -15.66
N VAL A 228 -1.66 8.66 -16.01
CA VAL A 228 -2.76 8.37 -15.08
C VAL A 228 -2.95 6.87 -15.04
N ASP A 229 -2.96 6.31 -13.83
CA ASP A 229 -3.35 4.93 -13.57
C ASP A 229 -4.84 4.90 -13.20
N TRP A 230 -5.68 4.43 -14.13
CA TRP A 230 -7.14 4.52 -13.97
C TRP A 230 -7.65 3.58 -12.88
N ASN A 231 -8.62 4.08 -12.10
CA ASN A 231 -9.26 3.37 -10.98
C ASN A 231 -8.30 2.95 -9.85
N CYS A 232 -7.05 3.44 -9.88
CA CYS A 232 -6.04 3.13 -8.89
C CYS A 232 -5.98 4.18 -7.79
N GLY A 233 -5.69 3.73 -6.57
CA GLY A 233 -5.56 4.59 -5.38
C GLY A 233 -4.13 5.12 -5.17
N HIS A 234 -3.72 5.26 -3.91
CA HIS A 234 -2.42 5.83 -3.53
C HIS A 234 -1.19 4.93 -3.78
N GLY A 235 -1.41 3.67 -4.15
CA GLY A 235 -0.35 2.69 -4.40
C GLY A 235 0.07 2.63 -5.88
N PRO A 236 1.30 2.20 -6.18
CA PRO A 236 1.78 2.03 -7.55
C PRO A 236 1.26 0.71 -8.16
N GLU A 237 -0.06 0.48 -8.18
CA GLU A 237 -0.69 -0.81 -8.52
C GLU A 237 -0.12 -1.41 -9.81
N GLU A 238 -0.50 -0.87 -10.97
CA GLU A 238 0.08 -1.21 -12.27
C GLU A 238 0.75 0.02 -12.91
N GLY A 239 0.67 1.19 -12.26
CA GLY A 239 1.26 2.44 -12.72
C GLY A 239 2.76 2.41 -12.96
N ASN A 240 3.49 1.48 -12.36
CA ASN A 240 4.92 1.34 -12.58
C ASN A 240 5.27 0.81 -13.99
N ILE A 241 4.31 0.37 -14.80
CA ILE A 241 4.56 -0.08 -16.19
C ILE A 241 5.19 1.03 -17.04
N MET A 242 4.83 2.29 -16.80
CA MET A 242 5.43 3.43 -17.52
C MET A 242 6.88 3.72 -17.13
N ASN A 243 7.38 3.15 -16.04
CA ASN A 243 8.74 3.40 -15.58
C ASN A 243 9.79 2.79 -16.51
N TRP A 244 9.62 1.53 -16.92
CA TRP A 244 10.64 0.82 -17.72
C TRP A 244 10.84 1.35 -19.13
N PRO A 245 9.80 1.65 -19.94
CA PRO A 245 10.04 2.24 -21.26
C PRO A 245 10.71 3.61 -21.12
N PHE A 246 10.36 4.36 -20.07
CA PHE A 246 10.98 5.63 -19.77
C PHE A 246 12.47 5.49 -19.41
N VAL A 247 12.82 4.56 -18.52
CA VAL A 247 14.21 4.29 -18.14
C VAL A 247 15.03 3.82 -19.34
N GLU A 248 14.49 2.92 -20.17
CA GLU A 248 15.13 2.47 -21.42
C GLU A 248 15.47 3.62 -22.36
N ALA A 249 14.50 4.51 -22.60
CA ALA A 249 14.70 5.69 -23.44
C ALA A 249 15.78 6.63 -22.87
N VAL A 250 15.79 6.82 -21.54
CA VAL A 250 16.77 7.68 -20.88
C VAL A 250 18.17 7.05 -20.85
N ILE A 251 18.31 5.73 -20.66
CA ILE A 251 19.59 5.01 -20.75
C ILE A 251 20.23 5.27 -22.11
N LYS A 252 19.48 5.08 -23.20
CA LYS A 252 19.97 5.27 -24.58
C LYS A 252 20.56 6.65 -24.83
N VAL A 253 19.99 7.69 -24.22
CA VAL A 253 20.42 9.07 -24.40
C VAL A 253 21.54 9.46 -23.44
N ARG A 254 21.37 9.15 -22.15
CA ARG A 254 22.21 9.70 -21.07
C ARG A 254 23.41 8.83 -20.70
N TYR A 255 23.30 7.52 -20.82
CA TYR A 255 24.33 6.60 -20.34
C TYR A 255 25.46 6.48 -21.39
N PRO A 256 26.73 6.82 -21.06
CA PRO A 256 27.82 6.65 -22.01
C PRO A 256 28.11 5.16 -22.25
N PRO A 257 28.20 4.69 -23.51
CA PRO A 257 28.36 3.26 -23.82
C PRO A 257 29.70 2.68 -23.35
N ASP A 258 30.70 3.53 -23.15
CA ASP A 258 32.06 3.23 -22.68
C ASP A 258 32.26 3.56 -21.19
N ALA A 259 31.20 3.89 -20.46
CA ALA A 259 31.29 4.19 -19.04
C ALA A 259 31.81 2.98 -18.24
N ASP A 260 32.74 3.26 -17.34
CA ASP A 260 33.37 2.26 -16.48
C ASP A 260 33.38 2.76 -15.03
N PRO A 261 32.45 2.28 -14.19
CA PRO A 261 32.30 2.76 -12.81
C PRO A 261 33.46 2.34 -11.90
N THR A 262 34.34 1.44 -12.36
CA THR A 262 35.56 1.08 -11.61
C THR A 262 36.62 2.17 -11.68
N LYS A 263 36.54 3.08 -12.66
CA LYS A 263 37.46 4.20 -12.85
C LYS A 263 37.03 5.50 -12.18
N GLY A 264 35.87 5.51 -11.54
CA GLY A 264 35.30 6.67 -10.85
C GLY A 264 33.86 6.95 -11.26
N PRO A 265 33.26 8.05 -10.73
CA PRO A 265 31.87 8.40 -11.00
C PRO A 265 31.56 8.54 -12.49
N ILE A 266 30.48 7.91 -12.94
CA ILE A 266 30.02 8.01 -14.33
C ILE A 266 29.42 9.40 -14.55
N ARG A 267 29.94 10.10 -15.55
CA ARG A 267 29.38 11.38 -16.01
C ARG A 267 28.32 11.13 -17.07
N LEU A 268 27.05 11.36 -16.70
CA LEU A 268 25.93 11.25 -17.62
C LEU A 268 25.94 12.35 -18.69
N ARG A 269 25.43 12.02 -19.88
CA ARG A 269 25.15 13.00 -20.93
C ARG A 269 23.91 13.83 -20.54
N PRO A 270 23.82 15.11 -20.95
CA PRO A 270 22.63 15.92 -20.72
C PRO A 270 21.42 15.37 -21.48
N PHE A 271 20.22 15.61 -20.95
CA PHE A 271 18.94 15.38 -21.63
C PHE A 271 18.16 16.69 -21.60
N THR A 272 17.88 17.27 -22.77
CA THR A 272 17.11 18.51 -22.88
C THR A 272 15.66 18.24 -23.29
N TYR A 273 14.80 19.21 -23.03
CA TYR A 273 13.38 19.14 -23.38
C TYR A 273 13.16 18.86 -24.87
N GLU A 274 13.95 19.50 -25.74
CA GLU A 274 13.85 19.46 -27.20
C GLU A 274 14.18 18.09 -27.81
N GLN A 275 14.87 17.22 -27.07
CA GLN A 275 15.17 15.86 -27.51
C GLN A 275 13.96 14.91 -27.37
N GLY A 276 12.92 15.33 -26.64
CA GLY A 276 11.73 14.52 -26.43
C GLY A 276 10.66 14.68 -27.51
N TRP A 277 9.51 14.13 -27.18
CA TRP A 277 8.29 14.11 -27.98
C TRP A 277 7.18 14.80 -27.22
N LEU A 278 6.28 15.45 -27.95
CA LEU A 278 5.04 16.00 -27.41
C LEU A 278 3.86 15.25 -28.01
N MET A 279 2.84 14.99 -27.19
CA MET A 279 1.56 14.48 -27.64
C MET A 279 0.40 15.29 -27.06
N GLY A 280 -0.61 15.62 -27.85
CA GLY A 280 -1.72 16.41 -27.30
C GLY A 280 -2.90 16.64 -28.25
N PRO A 281 -3.90 17.43 -27.80
CA PRO A 281 -4.12 17.75 -26.39
C PRO A 281 -4.52 16.48 -25.62
N VAL A 282 -4.07 16.34 -24.37
CA VAL A 282 -4.55 15.26 -23.51
C VAL A 282 -5.80 15.73 -22.80
N ASP A 283 -6.93 15.21 -23.26
CA ASP A 283 -8.12 15.14 -22.44
C ASP A 283 -7.96 13.96 -21.50
N TRP A 284 -7.58 14.27 -20.26
CA TRP A 284 -7.44 13.25 -19.22
C TRP A 284 -8.74 12.47 -19.07
N ASP A 285 -9.92 13.07 -19.27
CA ASP A 285 -11.20 12.40 -19.09
C ASP A 285 -11.52 11.42 -20.21
N ASN A 286 -10.83 11.48 -21.36
CA ASN A 286 -11.09 10.65 -22.54
C ASN A 286 -9.92 9.74 -22.96
N GLY A 287 -8.71 9.97 -22.43
CA GLY A 287 -7.56 9.06 -22.60
C GLY A 287 -6.98 8.99 -24.03
N LEU A 288 -7.39 9.89 -24.92
CA LEU A 288 -6.94 9.94 -26.31
C LEU A 288 -5.95 11.09 -26.51
N ALA A 289 -4.84 10.80 -27.18
CA ALA A 289 -3.86 11.79 -27.63
C ALA A 289 -3.57 11.57 -29.13
N PRO A 290 -4.29 12.24 -30.05
CA PRO A 290 -4.28 11.90 -31.47
C PRO A 290 -2.94 12.22 -32.16
N ASP A 291 -2.33 13.35 -31.82
CA ASP A 291 -1.11 13.83 -32.47
C ASP A 291 0.10 13.68 -31.55
N ALA A 292 1.18 13.10 -32.07
CA ALA A 292 2.47 13.07 -31.40
C ALA A 292 3.60 13.29 -32.40
N ALA A 293 4.59 14.10 -32.01
CA ALA A 293 5.75 14.40 -32.84
C ALA A 293 6.96 14.76 -31.94
N PRO A 294 8.19 14.72 -32.47
CA PRO A 294 9.34 15.33 -31.81
C PRO A 294 9.03 16.80 -31.44
N VAL A 295 9.57 17.28 -30.32
CA VAL A 295 9.31 18.65 -29.83
C VAL A 295 9.50 19.73 -30.90
N PRO A 296 10.57 19.73 -31.74
CA PRO A 296 10.75 20.74 -32.79
C PRO A 296 9.72 20.67 -33.92
N GLU A 297 9.06 19.51 -34.08
CA GLU A 297 8.12 19.23 -35.18
C GLU A 297 6.65 19.34 -34.73
N TYR A 298 6.40 19.33 -33.42
CA TYR A 298 5.06 19.37 -32.85
C TYR A 298 4.31 20.65 -33.22
N LYS A 299 3.10 20.49 -33.79
CA LYS A 299 2.26 21.59 -34.30
C LYS A 299 1.13 22.00 -33.35
N GLY A 300 0.86 21.21 -32.32
CA GLY A 300 -0.16 21.51 -31.30
C GLY A 300 0.32 22.53 -30.27
N ASP A 301 -0.52 22.79 -29.26
CA ASP A 301 -0.18 23.67 -28.14
C ASP A 301 0.76 22.92 -27.15
N PRO A 302 2.06 23.28 -27.05
CA PRO A 302 3.00 22.59 -26.18
C PRO A 302 2.66 22.73 -24.69
N LEU A 303 1.85 23.74 -24.30
CA LEU A 303 1.41 23.91 -22.91
C LEU A 303 0.33 22.90 -22.50
N LYS A 304 -0.34 22.27 -23.47
CA LYS A 304 -1.39 21.26 -23.28
C LYS A 304 -0.95 19.84 -23.65
N ALA A 305 0.30 19.69 -24.09
CA ALA A 305 0.84 18.41 -24.52
C ALA A 305 1.43 17.63 -23.33
N ILE A 306 1.56 16.31 -23.47
CA ILE A 306 2.36 15.46 -22.61
C ILE A 306 3.73 15.26 -23.25
N TRP A 307 4.78 15.34 -22.43
CA TRP A 307 6.14 15.10 -22.88
C TRP A 307 6.55 13.65 -22.62
N MET A 308 7.25 13.06 -23.58
CA MET A 308 7.87 11.74 -23.47
C MET A 308 9.30 11.77 -24.02
N PRO A 309 10.21 10.90 -23.57
CA PRO A 309 11.60 10.93 -24.03
C PRO A 309 11.76 10.47 -25.48
N ASP A 310 10.90 9.55 -25.96
CA ASP A 310 10.91 9.05 -27.34
C ASP A 310 9.51 8.60 -27.79
N SER A 311 9.38 8.19 -29.06
CA SER A 311 8.14 7.70 -29.64
C SER A 311 7.69 6.33 -29.11
N ASN A 312 8.62 5.51 -28.60
CA ASN A 312 8.26 4.25 -27.93
C ASN A 312 7.49 4.54 -26.65
N CYS A 313 7.97 5.48 -25.82
CA CYS A 313 7.25 5.93 -24.63
C CYS A 313 5.89 6.54 -24.97
N VAL A 314 5.77 7.28 -26.08
CA VAL A 314 4.47 7.77 -26.57
C VAL A 314 3.50 6.61 -26.84
N ALA A 315 3.96 5.58 -27.56
CA ALA A 315 3.12 4.44 -27.91
C ALA A 315 2.64 3.67 -26.66
N VAL A 316 3.55 3.39 -25.72
CA VAL A 316 3.18 2.74 -24.45
C VAL A 316 2.24 3.61 -23.63
N TRP A 317 2.52 4.92 -23.53
CA TRP A 317 1.68 5.84 -22.77
C TRP A 317 0.24 5.86 -23.29
N ARG A 318 0.06 5.89 -24.62
CA ARG A 318 -1.27 5.85 -25.25
C ARG A 318 -2.01 4.57 -24.89
N ALA A 319 -1.32 3.43 -24.89
CA ALA A 319 -1.93 2.17 -24.49
C ALA A 319 -2.27 2.15 -22.99
N PHE A 320 -1.36 2.64 -22.15
CA PHE A 320 -1.51 2.68 -20.69
C PHE A 320 -2.67 3.59 -20.25
N VAL A 321 -2.70 4.84 -20.72
CA VAL A 321 -3.74 5.82 -20.34
C VAL A 321 -5.04 5.59 -21.11
N GLY A 322 -5.00 5.02 -22.32
CA GLY A 322 -6.20 4.69 -23.10
C GLY A 322 -7.00 3.51 -22.53
N ALA A 323 -6.34 2.58 -21.83
CA ALA A 323 -6.96 1.40 -21.22
C ALA A 323 -7.64 1.75 -19.88
N LYS A 324 -8.70 2.56 -19.91
CA LYS A 324 -9.43 3.00 -18.70
C LYS A 324 -10.06 1.87 -17.89
N GLU A 325 -10.43 0.77 -18.55
CA GLU A 325 -11.01 -0.41 -17.91
C GLU A 325 -10.04 -1.58 -18.02
N PRO A 326 -9.33 -1.96 -16.94
CA PRO A 326 -8.30 -3.00 -16.96
C PRO A 326 -8.87 -4.42 -17.08
N ALA A 327 -10.15 -4.58 -17.38
CA ALA A 327 -10.80 -5.89 -17.46
C ALA A 327 -10.17 -6.76 -18.55
N THR A 328 -9.64 -6.17 -19.62
CA THR A 328 -8.99 -6.87 -20.73
C THR A 328 -7.53 -6.45 -20.85
N LYS A 329 -6.62 -7.41 -20.79
CA LYS A 329 -5.18 -7.16 -20.86
C LYS A 329 -4.44 -8.17 -21.73
N VAL A 330 -3.26 -7.76 -22.19
CA VAL A 330 -2.29 -8.69 -22.77
C VAL A 330 -1.76 -9.61 -21.68
N VAL A 331 -1.58 -10.88 -22.01
CA VAL A 331 -0.88 -11.86 -21.18
C VAL A 331 0.23 -12.49 -21.99
N ALA A 332 1.35 -12.77 -21.32
CA ALA A 332 2.52 -13.40 -21.92
C ALA A 332 2.84 -14.70 -21.19
N GLU A 333 2.94 -15.79 -21.94
CA GLU A 333 3.35 -17.12 -21.50
C GLU A 333 4.75 -17.42 -22.10
N ALA A 334 5.72 -17.71 -21.23
CA ALA A 334 7.03 -18.17 -21.67
C ALA A 334 6.92 -19.61 -22.20
N LEU A 335 7.48 -19.86 -23.38
CA LEU A 335 7.53 -21.17 -24.03
C LEU A 335 8.98 -21.66 -24.15
N ASP A 336 9.12 -22.95 -24.44
CA ASP A 336 10.43 -23.55 -24.73
C ASP A 336 11.15 -22.85 -25.89
N GLY A 337 12.48 -22.86 -25.81
CA GLY A 337 13.33 -22.22 -26.82
C GLY A 337 13.33 -20.70 -26.79
N GLY A 338 12.88 -20.08 -25.69
CA GLY A 338 12.88 -18.62 -25.52
C GLY A 338 11.74 -17.91 -26.27
N LYS A 339 10.77 -18.65 -26.78
CA LYS A 339 9.56 -18.08 -27.41
C LYS A 339 8.60 -17.57 -26.34
N VAL A 340 7.77 -16.61 -26.72
CA VAL A 340 6.70 -16.07 -25.91
C VAL A 340 5.39 -16.20 -26.67
N ARG A 341 4.37 -16.73 -26.02
CA ARG A 341 2.99 -16.65 -26.51
C ARG A 341 2.31 -15.45 -25.86
N LEU A 342 1.86 -14.53 -26.70
CA LEU A 342 0.99 -13.43 -26.34
C LEU A 342 -0.45 -13.81 -26.64
N SER A 343 -1.34 -13.52 -25.71
CA SER A 343 -2.79 -13.62 -25.91
C SER A 343 -3.49 -12.50 -25.14
N VAL A 344 -4.81 -12.43 -25.26
CA VAL A 344 -5.62 -11.50 -24.50
C VAL A 344 -6.43 -12.28 -23.46
N ALA A 345 -6.49 -11.73 -22.24
CA ALA A 345 -7.25 -12.31 -21.14
C ALA A 345 -8.17 -11.27 -20.50
N GLY A 346 -9.36 -11.73 -20.09
CA GLY A 346 -10.36 -10.94 -19.39
C GLY A 346 -11.25 -10.10 -20.30
N GLY A 347 -12.45 -9.77 -19.81
CA GLY A 347 -13.53 -9.08 -20.55
C GLY A 347 -14.24 -9.95 -21.59
N GLN A 348 -15.43 -9.51 -22.01
CA GLN A 348 -16.16 -10.06 -23.16
C GLN A 348 -15.88 -9.18 -24.36
N ILE A 349 -14.79 -9.47 -25.08
CA ILE A 349 -14.47 -8.81 -26.34
C ILE A 349 -14.58 -9.82 -27.47
N GLU A 350 -15.18 -9.40 -28.58
CA GLU A 350 -15.28 -10.17 -29.83
C GLU A 350 -14.34 -9.50 -30.87
N PRO A 351 -13.02 -9.78 -30.80
CA PRO A 351 -12.06 -9.15 -31.69
C PRO A 351 -12.24 -9.66 -33.12
N ALA A 352 -12.17 -8.75 -34.09
CA ALA A 352 -11.98 -9.09 -35.50
C ALA A 352 -10.50 -9.35 -35.80
N SER A 353 -9.58 -8.61 -35.17
CA SER A 353 -8.15 -8.89 -35.19
C SER A 353 -7.44 -8.24 -34.01
N ILE A 354 -6.23 -8.72 -33.69
CA ILE A 354 -5.38 -8.17 -32.64
C ILE A 354 -3.98 -7.92 -33.18
N ARG A 355 -3.49 -6.69 -33.05
CA ARG A 355 -2.09 -6.33 -33.33
C ARG A 355 -1.33 -6.30 -32.01
N TYR A 356 -0.18 -6.94 -31.95
CA TYR A 356 0.71 -6.93 -30.80
C TYR A 356 1.91 -6.03 -31.09
N LEU A 357 2.26 -5.17 -30.15
CA LEU A 357 3.29 -4.15 -30.30
C LEU A 357 4.26 -4.19 -29.12
N ASP A 358 5.56 -4.00 -29.38
CA ASP A 358 6.58 -3.65 -28.39
C ASP A 358 6.94 -2.18 -28.55
N GLY A 359 6.50 -1.34 -27.61
CA GLY A 359 6.51 0.10 -27.79
C GLY A 359 5.73 0.52 -29.05
N GLN A 360 6.40 1.14 -30.02
CA GLN A 360 5.78 1.52 -31.29
C GLN A 360 5.88 0.44 -32.39
N HIS A 361 6.65 -0.63 -32.15
CA HIS A 361 6.99 -1.61 -33.16
C HIS A 361 6.00 -2.79 -33.15
N GLU A 362 5.34 -3.05 -34.28
CA GLU A 362 4.49 -4.24 -34.41
C GLU A 362 5.35 -5.50 -34.45
N ILE A 363 5.08 -6.43 -33.52
CA ILE A 363 5.78 -7.72 -33.42
C ILE A 363 4.97 -8.87 -34.03
N GLY A 364 3.69 -8.63 -34.34
CA GLY A 364 2.84 -9.53 -35.09
C GLY A 364 1.35 -9.23 -34.94
N LYS A 365 0.53 -10.01 -35.64
CA LYS A 365 -0.93 -9.88 -35.68
C LYS A 365 -1.60 -11.24 -35.59
N ALA A 366 -2.79 -11.29 -35.01
CA ALA A 366 -3.67 -12.45 -35.04
C ALA A 366 -5.05 -12.06 -35.60
N ASP A 367 -5.47 -12.71 -36.68
CA ASP A 367 -6.70 -12.40 -37.43
C ASP A 367 -7.83 -13.40 -37.20
N ALA A 368 -7.59 -14.45 -36.41
CA ALA A 368 -8.57 -15.47 -36.09
C ALA A 368 -8.33 -16.03 -34.68
N ALA A 369 -9.38 -16.61 -34.10
CA ALA A 369 -9.31 -17.32 -32.83
C ALA A 369 -8.19 -18.40 -32.85
N PRO A 370 -7.40 -18.54 -31.77
CA PRO A 370 -7.59 -17.95 -30.44
C PRO A 370 -7.00 -16.53 -30.27
N PHE A 371 -6.71 -15.82 -31.37
CA PHE A 371 -6.12 -14.48 -31.38
C PHE A 371 -4.79 -14.37 -30.63
N ALA A 372 -4.01 -15.45 -30.59
CA ALA A 372 -2.71 -15.51 -29.94
C ALA A 372 -1.56 -15.33 -30.95
N LEU A 373 -0.45 -14.75 -30.51
CA LEU A 373 0.79 -14.61 -31.26
C LEU A 373 1.91 -15.37 -30.55
N THR A 374 2.65 -16.21 -31.25
CA THR A 374 3.91 -16.79 -30.72
C THR A 374 5.09 -16.12 -31.41
N THR A 375 6.02 -15.56 -30.64
CA THR A 375 7.17 -14.80 -31.16
C THR A 375 8.42 -15.05 -30.34
N ASP A 376 9.59 -14.94 -30.96
CA ASP A 376 10.90 -14.93 -30.31
C ASP A 376 11.49 -13.50 -30.19
N ALA A 377 10.79 -12.49 -30.72
CA ALA A 377 11.20 -11.09 -30.65
C ALA A 377 11.37 -10.56 -29.21
N LEU A 378 10.75 -11.25 -28.24
CA LEU A 378 10.75 -10.89 -26.83
C LEU A 378 11.73 -11.72 -25.99
N ALA A 379 12.56 -12.57 -26.63
CA ALA A 379 13.42 -13.52 -25.94
C ALA A 379 14.53 -12.87 -25.10
N LYS A 380 14.93 -11.63 -25.42
CA LYS A 380 16.07 -10.95 -24.81
C LYS A 380 15.84 -9.44 -24.69
N GLY A 381 16.12 -8.91 -23.50
CA GLY A 381 15.99 -7.49 -23.19
C GLY A 381 14.75 -7.19 -22.34
N CYS A 382 14.42 -5.91 -22.23
CA CYS A 382 13.22 -5.43 -21.55
C CYS A 382 12.25 -4.87 -22.60
N HIS A 383 11.08 -5.48 -22.70
CA HIS A 383 10.05 -5.17 -23.68
C HIS A 383 8.78 -4.69 -22.98
N ILE A 384 8.08 -3.75 -23.61
CA ILE A 384 6.82 -3.23 -23.09
C ILE A 384 5.75 -3.48 -24.14
N VAL A 385 5.04 -4.58 -23.92
CA VAL A 385 4.14 -5.16 -24.91
C VAL A 385 2.73 -4.67 -24.65
N HIS A 386 2.08 -4.14 -25.67
CA HIS A 386 0.64 -3.86 -25.64
C HIS A 386 -0.02 -4.42 -26.89
N ALA A 387 -1.34 -4.31 -26.95
CA ALA A 387 -2.10 -4.75 -28.11
C ALA A 387 -3.16 -3.73 -28.50
N ILE A 388 -3.48 -3.69 -29.79
CA ILE A 388 -4.61 -2.95 -30.32
C ILE A 388 -5.59 -3.96 -30.89
N VAL A 389 -6.77 -4.02 -30.27
CA VAL A 389 -7.88 -4.86 -30.73
C VAL A 389 -8.68 -4.07 -31.76
N THR A 390 -8.91 -4.66 -32.92
CA THR A 390 -9.91 -4.18 -33.88
C THR A 390 -11.20 -4.96 -33.65
N LEU A 391 -12.29 -4.27 -33.34
CA LEU A 391 -13.61 -4.83 -33.12
C LEU A 391 -14.33 -5.09 -34.46
N ALA A 392 -15.45 -5.82 -34.43
CA ALA A 392 -16.24 -6.14 -35.62
C ALA A 392 -16.79 -4.92 -36.37
N ASP A 393 -17.01 -3.80 -35.67
CA ASP A 393 -17.45 -2.52 -36.25
C ASP A 393 -16.30 -1.65 -36.79
N GLY A 394 -15.06 -2.15 -36.71
CA GLY A 394 -13.84 -1.43 -37.09
C GLY A 394 -13.28 -0.51 -35.99
N GLY A 395 -13.95 -0.41 -34.85
CA GLY A 395 -13.45 0.30 -33.68
C GLY A 395 -12.12 -0.27 -33.19
N GLN A 396 -11.25 0.59 -32.67
CA GLN A 396 -9.97 0.18 -32.11
C GLN A 396 -9.94 0.42 -30.60
N MET A 397 -9.45 -0.58 -29.88
CA MET A 397 -9.32 -0.54 -28.42
C MET A 397 -7.89 -0.92 -28.04
N PRO A 398 -7.08 0.00 -27.49
CA PRO A 398 -5.79 -0.37 -26.93
C PRO A 398 -6.02 -1.18 -25.65
N LEU A 399 -5.17 -2.19 -25.45
CA LEU A 399 -5.12 -2.96 -24.22
C LEU A 399 -3.98 -2.46 -23.34
N GLN A 400 -4.15 -2.68 -22.04
CA GLN A 400 -3.14 -2.30 -21.07
C GLN A 400 -1.80 -2.98 -21.37
N PRO A 401 -0.68 -2.22 -21.36
CA PRO A 401 0.64 -2.79 -21.59
C PRO A 401 1.03 -3.77 -20.48
N ILE A 402 1.96 -4.66 -20.79
CA ILE A 402 2.65 -5.53 -19.85
C ILE A 402 4.16 -5.44 -20.07
N VAL A 403 4.93 -5.88 -19.08
CA VAL A 403 6.39 -5.88 -19.14
C VAL A 403 6.87 -7.31 -19.36
N VAL A 404 7.68 -7.53 -20.40
CA VAL A 404 8.30 -8.82 -20.70
C VAL A 404 9.80 -8.67 -20.68
N ILE A 405 10.49 -9.39 -19.79
CA ILE A 405 11.94 -9.35 -19.64
C ILE A 405 12.52 -10.72 -19.95
N ASN A 406 13.44 -10.79 -20.92
CA ASN A 406 14.09 -12.03 -21.35
C ASN A 406 13.10 -13.20 -21.55
N GLY A 407 12.02 -12.92 -22.28
CA GLY A 407 10.96 -13.89 -22.59
C GLY A 407 9.97 -14.17 -21.45
N ARG A 408 10.08 -13.50 -20.29
CA ARG A 408 9.23 -13.75 -19.13
C ARG A 408 8.37 -12.54 -18.81
N HIS A 409 7.08 -12.77 -18.61
CA HIS A 409 6.19 -11.74 -18.08
C HIS A 409 6.62 -11.35 -16.66
N VAL A 410 6.71 -10.06 -16.41
CA VAL A 410 7.05 -9.49 -15.11
C VAL A 410 5.77 -8.99 -14.44
N ASP A 411 5.22 -9.79 -13.53
CA ASP A 411 4.06 -9.40 -12.72
C ASP A 411 4.48 -8.43 -11.60
N GLN A 412 4.22 -7.13 -11.80
CA GLN A 412 4.51 -6.09 -10.81
C GLN A 412 3.75 -6.31 -9.50
N ARG A 413 2.53 -6.88 -9.54
CA ARG A 413 1.78 -7.20 -8.33
C ARG A 413 2.45 -8.35 -7.58
N ALA A 414 3.07 -9.31 -8.28
CA ALA A 414 3.90 -10.32 -7.63
C ALA A 414 5.13 -9.68 -6.96
N GLY A 415 5.77 -8.70 -7.61
CA GLY A 415 6.85 -7.93 -7.01
C GLY A 415 6.42 -7.20 -5.73
N LEU A 416 5.27 -6.52 -5.76
CA LEU A 416 4.69 -5.87 -4.58
C LEU A 416 4.34 -6.88 -3.48
N ARG A 417 3.79 -8.05 -3.82
CA ARG A 417 3.55 -9.14 -2.86
C ARG A 417 4.85 -9.63 -2.24
N ALA A 418 5.90 -9.84 -3.03
CA ALA A 418 7.21 -10.26 -2.51
C ALA A 418 7.82 -9.22 -1.55
N ALA A 419 7.68 -7.93 -1.86
CA ALA A 419 8.09 -6.85 -0.94
C ALA A 419 7.23 -6.84 0.35
N ALA A 420 5.90 -6.98 0.23
CA ALA A 420 5.00 -7.06 1.37
C ALA A 420 5.28 -8.29 2.25
N GLU A 421 5.60 -9.43 1.65
CA GLU A 421 6.05 -10.63 2.33
C GLU A 421 7.35 -10.39 3.09
N ALA A 422 8.33 -9.72 2.48
CA ALA A 422 9.59 -9.33 3.12
C ALA A 422 9.40 -8.30 4.26
N ASP A 423 8.29 -7.55 4.26
CA ASP A 423 7.85 -6.67 5.34
C ASP A 423 7.08 -7.39 6.46
N LEU A 424 6.70 -8.68 6.27
CA LEU A 424 6.00 -9.40 7.32
C LEU A 424 6.87 -9.39 8.59
N PRO A 425 6.25 -9.24 9.78
CA PRO A 425 6.96 -9.13 11.04
C PRO A 425 8.09 -10.15 11.20
N LEU A 426 7.88 -11.38 10.72
CA LEU A 426 8.82 -12.48 10.77
C LEU A 426 10.16 -12.21 10.06
N PHE A 427 10.17 -11.44 8.97
CA PHE A 427 11.38 -11.15 8.19
C PHE A 427 12.14 -9.94 8.72
N VAL A 428 11.43 -9.00 9.34
CA VAL A 428 12.04 -7.81 9.95
C VAL A 428 12.53 -8.10 11.37
N ILE A 429 11.85 -8.97 12.10
CA ILE A 429 12.14 -9.24 13.51
C ILE A 429 13.43 -10.03 13.74
N GLN A 430 14.20 -9.62 14.75
CA GLN A 430 15.43 -10.29 15.22
C GLN A 430 15.09 -11.51 16.09
N LEU A 431 14.59 -12.55 15.45
CA LEU A 431 14.38 -13.88 16.04
C LEU A 431 15.46 -14.86 15.55
N THR A 432 15.80 -15.86 16.37
CA THR A 432 16.69 -16.97 15.94
C THR A 432 16.03 -17.82 14.86
N PRO A 433 16.77 -18.62 14.08
CA PRO A 433 16.18 -19.54 13.10
C PRO A 433 15.10 -20.45 13.68
N GLU A 434 15.29 -20.95 14.90
CA GLU A 434 14.35 -21.83 15.62
C GLU A 434 13.08 -21.09 16.00
N GLN A 435 13.21 -19.87 16.53
CA GLN A 435 12.07 -19.01 16.85
C GLN A 435 11.28 -18.63 15.59
N LYS A 436 11.98 -18.32 14.49
CA LYS A 436 11.34 -18.08 13.19
C LYS A 436 10.60 -19.32 12.71
N GLN A 437 11.16 -20.51 12.91
CA GLN A 437 10.50 -21.76 12.58
C GLN A 437 9.24 -21.98 13.43
N THR A 438 9.26 -21.68 14.72
CA THR A 438 8.06 -21.69 15.59
C THR A 438 6.97 -20.78 15.03
N VAL A 439 7.30 -19.54 14.66
CA VAL A 439 6.34 -18.61 14.05
C VAL A 439 5.79 -19.16 12.73
N ARG A 440 6.63 -19.74 11.85
CA ARG A 440 6.16 -20.36 10.60
C ARG A 440 5.19 -21.51 10.86
N THR A 441 5.45 -22.35 11.86
CA THR A 441 4.53 -23.42 12.26
C THR A 441 3.20 -22.84 12.73
N LEU A 442 3.22 -21.78 13.55
CA LEU A 442 1.99 -21.10 14.00
C LEU A 442 1.22 -20.49 12.82
N MET A 443 1.90 -19.83 11.87
CA MET A 443 1.29 -19.32 10.63
C MET A 443 0.67 -20.44 9.79
N ALA A 444 1.37 -21.57 9.61
CA ALA A 444 0.86 -22.70 8.84
C ALA A 444 -0.36 -23.34 9.51
N ARG A 445 -0.35 -23.47 10.85
CA ARG A 445 -1.51 -23.93 11.62
C ARG A 445 -2.70 -22.99 11.43
N LYS A 446 -2.48 -21.68 11.56
CA LYS A 446 -3.48 -20.63 11.35
C LYS A 446 -4.12 -20.69 9.95
N ASN A 447 -3.31 -20.98 8.93
CA ASN A 447 -3.74 -21.01 7.52
C ASN A 447 -4.31 -22.37 7.06
N SER A 448 -4.39 -23.38 7.94
CA SER A 448 -4.81 -24.73 7.56
C SER A 448 -6.34 -24.82 7.36
N PRO A 449 -6.86 -25.20 6.17
CA PRO A 449 -8.28 -25.22 5.82
C PRO A 449 -9.00 -26.48 6.36
N ALA A 450 -8.87 -26.74 7.65
CA ALA A 450 -9.37 -27.97 8.25
C ALA A 450 -10.91 -27.97 8.40
N PRO A 451 -11.58 -29.12 8.23
CA PRO A 451 -12.99 -29.26 8.60
C PRO A 451 -13.12 -29.06 10.10
N ALA A 452 -13.98 -28.13 10.48
CA ALA A 452 -14.18 -27.71 11.86
C ALA A 452 -15.66 -27.48 12.07
N GLU A 453 -16.14 -27.83 13.26
CA GLU A 453 -17.50 -27.53 13.68
C GLU A 453 -17.52 -26.19 14.40
N TRP A 454 -18.62 -25.45 14.25
CA TRP A 454 -18.86 -24.25 15.02
C TRP A 454 -19.24 -24.63 16.45
N LYS A 455 -18.46 -24.15 17.42
CA LYS A 455 -18.78 -24.28 18.84
C LYS A 455 -19.09 -22.91 19.41
N ALA A 456 -20.25 -22.78 20.05
CA ALA A 456 -20.59 -21.58 20.82
C ALA A 456 -19.65 -21.47 22.02
N VAL A 457 -19.01 -20.31 22.15
CA VAL A 457 -18.05 -19.99 23.22
C VAL A 457 -18.48 -18.77 24.02
N PHE A 458 -19.51 -18.06 23.58
CA PHE A 458 -20.21 -17.02 24.33
C PHE A 458 -21.68 -17.03 23.95
N THR A 459 -22.55 -16.87 24.94
CA THR A 459 -24.00 -16.75 24.78
C THR A 459 -24.52 -15.69 25.73
N ASP A 460 -25.44 -14.86 25.27
CA ASP A 460 -26.13 -13.85 26.08
C ASP A 460 -27.57 -13.67 25.62
N ASP A 461 -28.51 -13.96 26.51
CA ASP A 461 -29.95 -13.84 26.28
C ASP A 461 -30.52 -12.55 26.90
N PHE A 462 -29.71 -11.77 27.63
CA PHE A 462 -30.11 -10.54 28.33
C PHE A 462 -31.32 -10.67 29.28
N GLU A 463 -31.80 -11.88 29.60
CA GLU A 463 -32.98 -12.09 30.45
C GLU A 463 -32.76 -11.54 31.87
N LYS A 464 -31.50 -11.57 32.32
CA LYS A 464 -31.07 -11.08 33.65
C LYS A 464 -30.57 -9.63 33.63
N GLY A 465 -30.81 -8.91 32.54
CA GLY A 465 -30.28 -7.56 32.31
C GLY A 465 -29.00 -7.56 31.46
N LEU A 466 -28.36 -6.39 31.35
CA LEU A 466 -27.12 -6.26 30.57
C LEU A 466 -25.99 -7.04 31.23
N ASN A 467 -25.42 -7.99 30.49
CA ASN A 467 -24.19 -8.65 30.90
C ASN A 467 -23.05 -7.61 30.95
N PRO A 468 -22.28 -7.55 32.05
CA PRO A 468 -21.21 -6.56 32.23
C PRO A 468 -20.06 -6.72 31.23
N ALA A 469 -20.02 -7.82 30.47
CA ALA A 469 -19.09 -7.97 29.36
C ALA A 469 -19.34 -6.94 28.26
N TRP A 470 -20.58 -6.53 28.02
CA TRP A 470 -20.87 -5.50 27.02
C TRP A 470 -20.47 -4.13 27.55
N TYR A 471 -19.69 -3.41 26.76
CA TYR A 471 -19.41 -2.01 27.04
C TYR A 471 -19.83 -1.16 25.84
N GLU A 472 -20.31 0.04 26.16
CA GLU A 472 -20.72 1.00 25.14
C GLU A 472 -19.48 1.62 24.50
N TYR A 473 -19.38 1.52 23.17
CA TYR A 473 -18.30 2.11 22.40
C TYR A 473 -18.86 3.20 21.47
N TYR A 474 -18.46 4.45 21.72
CA TYR A 474 -18.94 5.62 20.98
C TYR A 474 -18.03 5.98 19.81
N SER A 475 -18.62 6.39 18.69
CA SER A 475 -17.87 6.84 17.53
C SER A 475 -18.41 8.17 16.97
N VAL A 476 -17.65 9.21 17.32
CA VAL A 476 -17.49 10.57 16.78
C VAL A 476 -18.70 11.39 16.29
N GLY A 477 -18.79 12.56 16.93
CA GLY A 477 -19.47 13.75 16.42
C GLY A 477 -20.83 13.95 17.05
N LYS A 478 -20.86 14.49 18.28
CA LYS A 478 -22.02 15.27 18.78
C LYS A 478 -22.29 16.34 17.73
N ALA A 479 -23.17 16.06 16.77
CA ALA A 479 -23.81 17.15 16.06
C ALA A 479 -24.58 17.90 17.17
N PRO A 480 -24.47 19.24 17.26
CA PRO A 480 -25.27 20.01 18.20
C PRO A 480 -26.74 19.59 18.06
N GLY A 481 -27.34 19.08 19.14
CA GLY A 481 -28.74 18.63 19.16
C GLY A 481 -29.00 17.13 18.92
N SER A 482 -27.97 16.29 18.69
CA SER A 482 -28.16 14.83 18.68
C SER A 482 -28.34 14.27 20.10
N GLY A 483 -29.40 13.49 20.33
CA GLY A 483 -29.66 12.82 21.61
C GLY A 483 -28.54 11.84 21.99
N PRO A 484 -28.38 11.50 23.30
CA PRO A 484 -27.36 10.57 23.74
C PRO A 484 -27.61 9.18 23.15
N ASN A 485 -26.53 8.47 22.81
CA ASN A 485 -26.64 7.03 22.60
C ASN A 485 -26.96 6.36 23.95
N ARG A 486 -27.66 5.23 23.91
CA ARG A 486 -28.04 4.46 25.10
C ARG A 486 -27.92 2.97 24.81
N MET A 487 -27.38 2.25 25.78
CA MET A 487 -27.41 0.80 25.85
C MET A 487 -28.10 0.41 27.17
N GLU A 488 -29.22 -0.29 27.09
CA GLU A 488 -30.06 -0.66 28.25
C GLU A 488 -30.74 -2.01 28.01
N ALA A 489 -31.09 -2.72 29.08
CA ALA A 489 -31.92 -3.93 28.97
C ALA A 489 -33.40 -3.52 28.98
N VAL A 490 -34.14 -3.90 27.95
CA VAL A 490 -35.57 -3.61 27.79
C VAL A 490 -36.27 -4.88 27.33
N ASP A 491 -37.28 -5.31 28.09
CA ASP A 491 -38.08 -6.51 27.81
C ASP A 491 -37.25 -7.78 27.59
N GLY A 492 -36.19 -7.95 28.40
CA GLY A 492 -35.28 -9.11 28.29
C GLY A 492 -34.35 -9.09 27.08
N ALA A 493 -34.24 -7.95 26.37
CA ALA A 493 -33.31 -7.78 25.25
C ALA A 493 -32.39 -6.58 25.48
N MET A 494 -31.21 -6.57 24.85
CA MET A 494 -30.38 -5.38 24.80
C MET A 494 -30.95 -4.38 23.79
N GLN A 495 -31.44 -3.24 24.27
CA GLN A 495 -31.81 -2.10 23.44
C GLN A 495 -30.60 -1.17 23.24
N LEU A 496 -30.31 -0.88 21.98
CA LEU A 496 -29.30 0.08 21.56
C LEU A 496 -29.98 1.21 20.78
N SER A 497 -29.79 2.43 21.23
CA SER A 497 -30.35 3.63 20.61
C SER A 497 -29.25 4.64 20.31
N GLY A 498 -29.32 5.30 19.16
CA GLY A 498 -28.43 6.41 18.85
C GLY A 498 -28.99 7.33 17.79
N ALA A 499 -28.82 8.64 17.96
CA ALA A 499 -29.17 9.63 16.93
C ALA A 499 -28.26 9.53 15.69
N LYS A 500 -27.09 8.90 15.87
CA LYS A 500 -26.14 8.49 14.83
C LYS A 500 -25.64 7.08 15.15
N GLN A 501 -24.35 6.88 15.29
CA GLN A 501 -23.71 5.58 15.49
C GLN A 501 -23.76 5.20 16.96
N ALA A 502 -24.37 4.06 17.27
CA ALA A 502 -24.29 3.43 18.58
C ALA A 502 -23.77 2.00 18.42
N VAL A 503 -22.80 1.61 19.26
CA VAL A 503 -22.16 0.29 19.21
C VAL A 503 -22.03 -0.28 20.62
N ALA A 504 -22.53 -1.50 20.82
CA ALA A 504 -22.23 -2.32 21.98
C ALA A 504 -21.12 -3.31 21.60
N MET A 505 -19.99 -3.30 22.31
CA MET A 505 -18.85 -4.16 21.98
C MET A 505 -18.53 -5.16 23.08
N LEU A 506 -18.05 -6.34 22.66
CA LEU A 506 -17.37 -7.28 23.52
C LEU A 506 -15.88 -6.91 23.65
N PRO A 507 -15.26 -7.08 24.83
CA PRO A 507 -13.89 -6.65 25.09
C PRO A 507 -12.85 -7.62 24.56
N TRP A 508 -13.30 -8.78 24.08
CA TRP A 508 -12.45 -9.91 23.73
C TRP A 508 -12.02 -9.92 22.27
N ASP A 509 -10.82 -10.43 22.04
CA ASP A 509 -10.27 -10.68 20.71
C ASP A 509 -10.60 -12.11 20.27
N TRP A 510 -11.43 -12.20 19.24
CA TRP A 510 -11.89 -13.45 18.65
C TRP A 510 -10.93 -13.95 17.56
N PRO A 511 -10.82 -15.28 17.36
CA PRO A 511 -10.01 -15.83 16.28
C PRO A 511 -10.51 -15.38 14.91
N ASP A 512 -9.65 -15.51 13.91
CA ASP A 512 -9.91 -15.11 12.53
C ASP A 512 -11.17 -15.81 11.96
N ASP A 513 -11.34 -17.10 12.25
CA ASP A 513 -12.57 -17.86 11.98
C ASP A 513 -13.57 -17.70 13.13
N VAL A 514 -14.57 -16.84 12.95
CA VAL A 514 -15.59 -16.52 13.97
C VAL A 514 -16.97 -16.40 13.34
N ALA A 515 -18.00 -16.89 14.02
CA ALA A 515 -19.38 -16.65 13.66
C ALA A 515 -20.11 -15.92 14.78
N VAL A 516 -21.05 -15.06 14.41
CA VAL A 516 -21.97 -14.40 15.35
C VAL A 516 -23.38 -14.68 14.89
N GLU A 517 -24.18 -15.23 15.79
CA GLU A 517 -25.61 -15.43 15.61
C GLU A 517 -26.34 -14.59 16.65
N TYR A 518 -27.41 -13.93 16.26
CA TYR A 518 -28.19 -13.10 17.17
C TYR A 518 -29.59 -12.91 16.60
N ARG A 519 -30.53 -12.60 17.49
CA ARG A 519 -31.84 -12.09 17.11
C ARG A 519 -31.81 -10.57 17.17
N ALA A 520 -32.39 -9.90 16.16
CA ALA A 520 -32.50 -8.45 16.14
C ALA A 520 -33.88 -7.98 15.68
N LYS A 521 -34.29 -6.81 16.17
CA LYS A 521 -35.57 -6.17 15.86
C LYS A 521 -35.40 -4.66 15.83
N ALA A 522 -35.84 -4.00 14.75
CA ALA A 522 -35.90 -2.54 14.71
C ALA A 522 -37.14 -2.04 15.48
N ILE A 523 -36.94 -1.02 16.30
CA ILE A 523 -37.99 -0.40 17.13
C ILE A 523 -38.47 0.92 16.52
N SER A 524 -37.56 1.72 15.98
CA SER A 524 -37.88 3.03 15.42
C SER A 524 -38.43 2.96 13.99
N GLU A 525 -39.31 3.91 13.65
CA GLU A 525 -39.82 4.11 12.28
C GLU A 525 -38.71 4.38 11.26
N LYS A 526 -37.66 5.09 11.70
CA LYS A 526 -36.41 5.18 10.95
C LYS A 526 -35.69 3.85 11.09
N ILE A 527 -35.96 2.95 10.16
CA ILE A 527 -35.26 1.68 10.02
C ILE A 527 -33.89 1.99 9.43
N CYS A 528 -32.83 1.69 10.17
CA CYS A 528 -31.46 1.80 9.72
C CYS A 528 -30.69 0.57 10.19
N ASP A 529 -29.48 0.40 9.66
CA ASP A 529 -28.65 -0.79 9.77
C ASP A 529 -28.78 -1.55 11.11
N LEU A 530 -29.16 -2.83 11.06
CA LEU A 530 -28.93 -3.78 12.15
C LEU A 530 -27.63 -4.51 11.82
N SER A 531 -26.52 -4.12 12.46
CA SER A 531 -25.20 -4.60 12.04
C SER A 531 -24.45 -5.37 13.11
N VAL A 532 -23.57 -6.25 12.64
CA VAL A 532 -22.51 -6.83 13.46
C VAL A 532 -21.15 -6.41 12.91
N VAL A 533 -20.31 -5.90 13.79
CA VAL A 533 -18.89 -5.66 13.57
C VAL A 533 -18.15 -6.94 13.93
N LEU A 534 -17.37 -7.49 13.00
CA LEU A 534 -16.64 -8.75 13.18
C LEU A 534 -15.13 -8.55 13.32
N SER A 535 -14.64 -7.32 13.16
CA SER A 535 -13.21 -6.99 13.21
C SER A 535 -12.96 -5.57 13.71
N GLY A 536 -13.53 -5.22 14.86
CA GLY A 536 -13.41 -3.84 15.38
C GLY A 536 -12.04 -3.54 15.99
N ASN A 537 -11.44 -2.39 15.66
CA ASN A 537 -10.29 -1.83 16.36
C ASN A 537 -10.74 -0.63 17.22
N PRO A 538 -10.79 -0.78 18.57
CA PRO A 538 -11.19 0.30 19.47
C PRO A 538 -10.20 1.49 19.50
N GLY A 539 -9.02 1.35 18.88
CA GLY A 539 -8.08 2.44 18.66
C GLY A 539 -8.26 3.18 17.32
N GLY A 540 -9.17 2.72 16.44
CA GLY A 540 -9.35 3.24 15.08
C GLY A 540 -9.93 4.66 14.97
N GLY A 541 -10.19 5.33 16.09
CA GLY A 541 -10.78 6.65 16.14
C GLY A 541 -12.29 6.64 15.89
N ALA A 542 -12.74 7.44 14.91
CA ALA A 542 -14.14 7.77 14.69
C ALA A 542 -15.10 6.63 14.33
N PHE A 543 -14.59 5.45 14.01
CA PHE A 543 -15.39 4.29 13.65
C PHE A 543 -14.77 3.03 14.26
N PRO A 544 -15.48 2.26 15.11
CA PRO A 544 -14.96 1.05 15.75
C PRO A 544 -14.55 -0.02 14.74
N TRP A 545 -15.16 -0.03 13.55
CA TRP A 545 -14.85 -0.96 12.47
C TRP A 545 -13.79 -0.43 11.49
N ARG A 546 -13.11 0.69 11.79
CA ARG A 546 -12.03 1.19 10.92
C ARG A 546 -10.86 0.20 10.90
N GLY A 547 -10.46 -0.25 9.70
CA GLY A 547 -9.49 -1.33 9.55
C GLY A 547 -10.08 -2.70 9.88
N GLY A 548 -11.38 -2.87 9.59
CA GLY A 548 -12.20 -3.98 10.03
C GLY A 548 -13.35 -4.28 9.08
N MET A 549 -14.27 -5.10 9.55
CA MET A 549 -15.38 -5.62 8.76
C MET A 549 -16.68 -5.53 9.54
N MET A 550 -17.73 -5.15 8.83
CA MET A 550 -19.09 -5.03 9.33
C MET A 550 -20.07 -5.63 8.32
N PHE A 551 -21.04 -6.38 8.81
CA PHE A 551 -22.20 -6.78 8.04
C PHE A 551 -23.39 -5.93 8.48
N GLN A 552 -24.08 -5.30 7.52
CA GLN A 552 -25.26 -4.48 7.78
C GLN A 552 -26.50 -5.14 7.17
N PHE A 553 -27.44 -5.56 8.02
CA PHE A 553 -28.77 -5.94 7.55
C PHE A 553 -29.60 -4.67 7.35
N GLY A 554 -30.25 -4.56 6.19
CA GLY A 554 -31.15 -3.48 5.81
C GLY A 554 -30.47 -2.20 5.34
N GLY A 555 -29.14 -2.07 5.41
CA GLY A 555 -28.46 -0.88 4.86
C GLY A 555 -28.99 0.48 5.39
N HIS A 556 -28.51 1.56 4.76
CA HIS A 556 -28.97 2.90 5.14
C HIS A 556 -30.44 3.03 4.73
N PHE A 557 -31.31 3.41 5.68
CA PHE A 557 -32.75 3.59 5.43
C PHE A 557 -33.51 2.34 4.92
N ASN A 558 -33.15 1.14 5.39
CA ASN A 558 -33.77 -0.12 4.97
C ASN A 558 -33.61 -0.43 3.47
N GLU A 559 -32.48 -0.03 2.90
CA GLU A 559 -31.99 -0.52 1.61
C GLU A 559 -31.62 -2.02 1.65
N GLY A 560 -30.96 -2.51 0.59
CA GLY A 560 -30.41 -3.87 0.56
C GLY A 560 -29.34 -4.10 1.63
N THR A 561 -29.05 -5.36 1.93
CA THR A 561 -27.98 -5.76 2.87
C THR A 561 -26.58 -5.40 2.34
N HIS A 562 -25.69 -4.95 3.23
CA HIS A 562 -24.33 -4.57 2.87
C HIS A 562 -23.28 -5.42 3.58
N PHE A 563 -22.24 -5.83 2.86
CA PHE A 563 -20.95 -6.15 3.48
C PHE A 563 -20.06 -4.91 3.38
N LEU A 564 -19.66 -4.38 4.53
CA LEU A 564 -18.72 -3.28 4.63
C LEU A 564 -17.36 -3.81 5.04
N ILE A 565 -16.43 -3.72 4.11
CA ILE A 565 -15.02 -4.04 4.33
C ILE A 565 -14.28 -2.70 4.27
N LEU A 566 -14.04 -2.10 5.42
CA LEU A 566 -13.49 -0.75 5.50
C LEU A 566 -11.99 -0.83 5.79
N GLU A 567 -11.23 -1.06 4.72
CA GLU A 567 -9.77 -0.93 4.72
C GLU A 567 -9.34 0.55 4.83
N GLU A 568 -10.05 1.42 4.11
CA GLU A 568 -9.89 2.87 4.13
C GLU A 568 -11.28 3.52 3.95
N PRO A 569 -11.54 4.71 4.52
CA PRO A 569 -12.88 5.29 4.63
C PRO A 569 -13.64 5.56 3.30
N ASN A 570 -13.04 5.30 2.12
CA ASN A 570 -13.58 5.72 0.83
C ASN A 570 -13.58 4.63 -0.28
N LYS A 571 -13.30 3.34 -0.01
CA LYS A 571 -13.35 2.26 -1.04
C LYS A 571 -14.65 1.43 -0.99
N GLU A 572 -14.91 0.74 -2.11
CA GLU A 572 -16.21 0.26 -2.59
C GLU A 572 -17.08 -0.52 -1.60
N TRP A 573 -18.35 -0.13 -1.59
CA TRP A 573 -19.43 -0.76 -0.86
C TRP A 573 -19.96 -1.87 -1.75
N LYS A 574 -19.75 -3.14 -1.39
CA LYS A 574 -20.45 -4.19 -2.12
C LYS A 574 -21.86 -4.32 -1.56
N LYS A 575 -22.77 -3.54 -2.15
CA LYS A 575 -24.20 -3.66 -1.92
C LYS A 575 -24.70 -4.97 -2.55
N ILE A 576 -25.32 -5.80 -1.74
CA ILE A 576 -25.96 -7.04 -2.20
C ILE A 576 -27.43 -6.85 -1.88
N ASP A 577 -28.24 -6.57 -2.90
CA ASP A 577 -29.69 -6.55 -2.66
C ASP A 577 -30.17 -7.99 -2.48
N THR A 578 -30.58 -8.30 -1.26
CA THR A 578 -31.02 -9.63 -0.84
C THR A 578 -32.52 -9.81 -1.05
N GLY A 579 -33.25 -8.72 -1.35
CA GLY A 579 -34.71 -8.66 -1.31
C GLY A 579 -35.30 -8.69 0.11
N ASP A 580 -34.51 -9.05 1.13
CA ASP A 580 -34.94 -9.01 2.53
C ASP A 580 -34.86 -7.59 3.04
N ARG A 581 -35.86 -7.21 3.84
CA ARG A 581 -35.97 -5.90 4.45
C ARG A 581 -36.27 -6.08 5.92
N ILE A 582 -35.72 -5.22 6.77
CA ILE A 582 -36.07 -5.20 8.17
C ILE A 582 -37.54 -4.75 8.28
N GLN A 583 -38.32 -5.46 9.07
CA GLN A 583 -39.68 -5.07 9.42
C GLN A 583 -39.71 -4.54 10.85
N ILE A 584 -40.25 -3.34 11.05
CA ILE A 584 -40.38 -2.74 12.39
C ILE A 584 -41.17 -3.68 13.29
N GLY A 585 -40.68 -3.91 14.50
CA GLY A 585 -41.34 -4.78 15.47
C GLY A 585 -41.22 -6.28 15.21
N LYS A 586 -40.63 -6.70 14.07
CA LYS A 586 -40.39 -8.12 13.79
C LYS A 586 -38.98 -8.53 14.21
N TRP A 587 -38.89 -9.67 14.92
CA TRP A 587 -37.61 -10.33 15.18
C TRP A 587 -37.11 -11.07 13.96
N HIS A 588 -35.83 -10.90 13.66
CA HIS A 588 -35.09 -11.66 12.65
C HIS A 588 -33.92 -12.38 13.30
N THR A 589 -33.61 -13.59 12.85
CA THR A 589 -32.39 -14.31 13.24
C THR A 589 -31.31 -14.02 12.23
N VAL A 590 -30.21 -13.42 12.66
CA VAL A 590 -29.07 -13.07 11.81
C VAL A 590 -27.88 -13.91 12.21
N ARG A 591 -27.21 -14.52 11.23
CA ARG A 591 -25.93 -15.20 11.42
C ARG A 591 -24.91 -14.63 10.46
N VAL A 592 -23.72 -14.31 10.93
CA VAL A 592 -22.61 -13.84 10.10
C VAL A 592 -21.36 -14.62 10.44
N GLU A 593 -20.71 -15.16 9.43
CA GLU A 593 -19.45 -15.90 9.54
C GLU A 593 -18.33 -15.11 8.86
N ARG A 594 -17.24 -14.90 9.60
CA ARG A 594 -15.93 -14.51 9.07
C ARG A 594 -15.08 -15.77 9.01
N LEU A 595 -14.59 -16.09 7.82
CA LEU A 595 -13.69 -17.21 7.56
C LEU A 595 -12.41 -16.68 6.91
N ALA A 596 -11.32 -17.42 7.05
CA ALA A 596 -10.12 -17.22 6.24
C ALA A 596 -10.49 -17.25 4.74
N GLY A 597 -10.53 -16.06 4.13
CA GLY A 597 -10.81 -15.88 2.70
C GLY A 597 -12.29 -15.75 2.29
N ALA A 598 -13.24 -15.73 3.23
CA ALA A 598 -14.65 -15.48 2.88
C ALA A 598 -15.48 -14.96 4.06
N CYS A 599 -16.58 -14.29 3.74
CA CYS A 599 -17.62 -13.90 4.70
C CYS A 599 -18.99 -14.31 4.19
N LYS A 600 -19.82 -14.81 5.09
CA LYS A 600 -21.14 -15.32 4.78
C LYS A 600 -22.15 -14.78 5.76
N ALA A 601 -23.36 -14.52 5.29
CA ALA A 601 -24.43 -14.04 6.15
C ALA A 601 -25.76 -14.71 5.82
N TRP A 602 -26.51 -15.02 6.88
CA TRP A 602 -27.84 -15.61 6.82
C TRP A 602 -28.83 -14.74 7.59
N ILE A 603 -30.05 -14.70 7.08
CA ILE A 603 -31.20 -14.08 7.73
C ILE A 603 -32.33 -15.09 7.71
N ASP A 604 -32.89 -15.37 8.89
CA ASP A 604 -33.97 -16.34 9.09
C ASP A 604 -33.66 -17.71 8.44
N GLY A 605 -32.39 -18.14 8.57
CA GLY A 605 -31.88 -19.41 8.05
C GLY A 605 -31.54 -19.41 6.55
N ARG A 606 -31.88 -18.36 5.81
CA ARG A 606 -31.56 -18.23 4.38
C ARG A 606 -30.19 -17.58 4.19
N LEU A 607 -29.31 -18.16 3.37
CA LEU A 607 -28.07 -17.49 2.97
C LEU A 607 -28.43 -16.27 2.11
N VAL A 608 -28.07 -15.08 2.58
CA VAL A 608 -28.40 -13.83 1.90
C VAL A 608 -27.20 -13.21 1.20
N ALA A 609 -25.99 -13.48 1.68
CA ALA A 609 -24.79 -12.91 1.09
C ALA A 609 -23.55 -13.78 1.34
N GLU A 610 -22.68 -13.87 0.34
CA GLU A 610 -21.34 -14.47 0.42
C GLU A 610 -20.35 -13.56 -0.32
N GLN A 611 -19.25 -13.23 0.35
CA GLN A 611 -18.18 -12.43 -0.20
C GLN A 611 -16.85 -13.15 -0.03
N LYS A 612 -16.16 -13.45 -1.13
CA LYS A 612 -14.78 -13.91 -1.09
C LYS A 612 -13.86 -12.76 -0.69
N LEU A 613 -12.92 -13.03 0.20
CA LEU A 613 -11.92 -12.09 0.64
C LEU A 613 -10.56 -12.51 0.08
N PRO A 614 -9.93 -11.70 -0.76
CA PRO A 614 -8.52 -11.88 -1.08
C PRO A 614 -7.66 -11.95 0.19
N ALA A 615 -6.58 -12.72 0.16
CA ALA A 615 -5.72 -12.91 1.33
C ALA A 615 -5.13 -11.57 1.83
N ASP A 616 -4.75 -10.68 0.92
CA ASP A 616 -4.20 -9.36 1.23
C ASP A 616 -5.24 -8.42 1.87
N VAL A 617 -6.52 -8.59 1.54
CA VAL A 617 -7.64 -7.89 2.20
C VAL A 617 -7.82 -8.41 3.62
N PHE A 618 -7.81 -9.74 3.78
CA PHE A 618 -7.99 -10.40 5.07
C PHE A 618 -6.88 -10.04 6.07
N GLU A 619 -5.62 -10.01 5.61
CA GLU A 619 -4.45 -9.70 6.44
C GLU A 619 -4.41 -8.25 6.95
N ARG A 620 -5.21 -7.35 6.37
CA ARG A 620 -5.33 -5.94 6.80
C ARG A 620 -6.32 -5.74 7.93
N PHE A 621 -7.10 -6.76 8.31
CA PHE A 621 -8.00 -6.64 9.45
C PHE A 621 -7.21 -6.59 10.76
N HIS A 622 -7.20 -5.42 11.38
CA HIS A 622 -6.45 -5.17 12.61
C HIS A 622 -7.27 -5.43 13.88
N GLY A 623 -8.60 -5.48 13.74
CA GLY A 623 -9.54 -5.72 14.83
C GLY A 623 -9.99 -7.18 14.89
N ARG A 624 -10.16 -7.68 16.12
CA ARG A 624 -10.70 -9.03 16.39
C ARG A 624 -11.93 -9.00 17.28
N ARG A 625 -12.49 -7.82 17.53
CA ARG A 625 -13.62 -7.66 18.43
C ARG A 625 -14.95 -7.74 17.71
N ILE A 626 -15.95 -8.23 18.44
CA ILE A 626 -17.33 -8.29 18.01
C ILE A 626 -18.10 -7.13 18.61
N GLY A 627 -18.97 -6.50 17.82
CA GLY A 627 -19.91 -5.51 18.31
C GLY A 627 -21.23 -5.52 17.57
N LEU A 628 -22.28 -5.08 18.24
CA LEU A 628 -23.61 -4.87 17.68
C LEU A 628 -23.80 -3.37 17.44
N TYR A 629 -24.28 -3.01 16.26
CA TYR A 629 -24.28 -1.63 15.78
C TYR A 629 -25.65 -1.22 15.22
N THR A 630 -25.99 0.05 15.43
CA THR A 630 -27.14 0.71 14.84
C THR A 630 -26.82 2.15 14.43
N PHE A 631 -27.52 2.70 13.44
CA PHE A 631 -27.32 4.08 12.94
C PHE A 631 -28.59 4.92 12.91
N GLY A 632 -28.70 5.94 13.77
CA GLY A 632 -29.83 6.87 13.70
C GLY A 632 -31.18 6.21 13.96
N SER A 633 -31.18 5.10 14.70
CA SER A 633 -32.31 4.23 14.96
C SER A 633 -32.21 3.60 16.36
N THR A 634 -33.30 2.96 16.79
CA THR A 634 -33.34 2.10 17.98
C THR A 634 -33.55 0.65 17.55
N ALA A 635 -32.70 -0.22 18.07
CA ALA A 635 -32.71 -1.65 17.80
C ALA A 635 -32.69 -2.43 19.11
N GLN A 636 -33.33 -3.61 19.12
CA GLN A 636 -33.17 -4.61 20.16
C GLN A 636 -32.40 -5.81 19.64
N PHE A 637 -31.54 -6.36 20.47
CA PHE A 637 -30.73 -7.55 20.23
C PHE A 637 -30.96 -8.57 21.35
N ASP A 638 -31.03 -9.85 20.98
CA ASP A 638 -31.36 -10.97 21.87
C ASP A 638 -30.65 -12.24 21.39
N ASP A 639 -30.50 -13.26 22.25
CA ASP A 639 -29.91 -14.57 21.97
C ASP A 639 -28.58 -14.49 21.19
N VAL A 640 -27.67 -13.64 21.66
CA VAL A 640 -26.38 -13.41 20.99
C VAL A 640 -25.44 -14.56 21.30
N LYS A 641 -24.98 -15.25 20.26
CA LYS A 641 -24.02 -16.34 20.33
C LYS A 641 -22.80 -16.04 19.50
N VAL A 642 -21.62 -16.23 20.07
CA VAL A 642 -20.36 -16.20 19.33
C VAL A 642 -19.83 -17.61 19.22
N PHE A 643 -19.48 -18.01 18.00
CA PHE A 643 -18.92 -19.32 17.69
C PHE A 643 -17.50 -19.19 17.20
N VAL A 644 -16.67 -20.16 17.55
CA VAL A 644 -15.34 -20.36 16.98
C VAL A 644 -15.27 -21.76 16.38
N ARG A 645 -14.37 -21.94 15.42
CA ARG A 645 -14.17 -23.24 14.78
C ARG A 645 -13.37 -24.16 15.70
N GLN A 646 -13.94 -25.31 16.02
CA GLN A 646 -13.27 -26.41 16.71
C GLN A 646 -12.99 -27.53 15.72
N PHE A 647 -11.71 -27.87 15.54
CA PHE A 647 -11.30 -28.97 14.67
C PHE A 647 -11.52 -30.31 15.38
N LYS A 648 -12.19 -31.27 14.71
CA LYS A 648 -12.45 -32.61 15.28
C LYS A 648 -11.18 -33.40 15.53
N ASP A 649 -10.22 -33.27 14.62
CA ASP A 649 -8.88 -33.85 14.74
C ASP A 649 -7.86 -32.83 14.23
N PRO A 650 -7.38 -31.91 15.08
CA PRO A 650 -6.38 -30.93 14.68
C PRO A 650 -5.08 -31.57 14.17
N ALA A 651 -4.75 -32.79 14.64
CA ALA A 651 -3.51 -33.47 14.31
C ALA A 651 -3.52 -34.04 12.88
N ALA A 652 -4.70 -34.33 12.32
CA ALA A 652 -4.83 -34.86 10.96
C ALA A 652 -4.63 -33.81 9.85
N VAL A 653 -4.73 -32.51 10.17
CA VAL A 653 -4.91 -31.45 9.17
C VAL A 653 -4.12 -30.17 9.45
N GLN A 654 -3.59 -30.00 10.65
CA GLN A 654 -2.67 -28.91 10.98
C GLN A 654 -1.28 -29.46 11.30
N PRO A 655 -0.19 -28.71 11.02
CA PRO A 655 1.13 -29.02 11.57
C PRO A 655 1.05 -29.17 13.08
N ALA A 656 1.81 -30.07 13.70
CA ALA A 656 1.81 -30.22 15.16
C ALA A 656 2.07 -28.88 15.87
N MET A 657 1.38 -28.64 17.00
CA MET A 657 1.65 -27.47 17.82
C MET A 657 3.12 -27.50 18.26
N PRO A 658 3.87 -26.37 18.18
CA PRO A 658 5.21 -26.31 18.73
C PRO A 658 5.20 -26.71 20.22
N PRO A 659 6.24 -27.38 20.74
CA PRO A 659 6.29 -27.76 22.14
C PRO A 659 6.30 -26.52 23.04
N ASP A 660 5.79 -26.64 24.26
CA ASP A 660 5.70 -25.54 25.25
C ASP A 660 7.03 -24.80 25.44
N SER A 661 8.17 -25.50 25.38
CA SER A 661 9.49 -24.89 25.47
C SER A 661 9.82 -23.94 24.31
N ALA A 662 9.38 -24.27 23.09
CA ALA A 662 9.57 -23.43 21.91
C ALA A 662 8.62 -22.21 21.93
N LEU A 663 7.40 -22.38 22.43
CA LEU A 663 6.44 -21.29 22.64
C LEU A 663 6.92 -20.34 23.75
N ASP A 664 7.45 -20.88 24.84
CA ASP A 664 8.02 -20.10 25.94
C ASP A 664 9.23 -19.28 25.48
N ASP A 665 10.14 -19.87 24.70
CA ASP A 665 11.29 -19.17 24.14
C ASP A 665 10.88 -18.04 23.17
N LEU A 666 9.92 -18.34 22.27
CA LEU A 666 9.35 -17.34 21.38
C LEU A 666 8.69 -16.20 22.17
N ALA A 667 7.84 -16.51 23.14
CA ALA A 667 7.14 -15.51 23.96
C ALA A 667 8.12 -14.62 24.73
N ALA A 668 9.18 -15.20 25.30
CA ALA A 668 10.23 -14.45 26.00
C ALA A 668 10.95 -13.48 25.04
N SER A 669 11.28 -13.95 23.84
CA SER A 669 11.92 -13.11 22.82
C SER A 669 10.99 -12.01 22.31
N LEU A 670 9.70 -12.29 22.10
CA LEU A 670 8.72 -11.27 21.73
C LEU A 670 8.56 -10.20 22.82
N VAL A 671 8.47 -10.58 24.10
CA VAL A 671 8.41 -9.62 25.22
C VAL A 671 9.66 -8.75 25.29
N ARG A 672 10.85 -9.33 25.13
CA ARG A 672 12.11 -8.58 25.05
C ARG A 672 12.09 -7.58 23.89
N LEU A 673 11.62 -8.01 22.71
CA LEU A 673 11.57 -7.19 21.51
C LEU A 673 10.42 -6.15 21.53
N MET A 674 9.36 -6.35 22.31
CA MET A 674 8.33 -5.34 22.56
C MET A 674 8.88 -4.15 23.37
N SER A 675 9.91 -4.38 24.19
CA SER A 675 10.63 -3.33 24.92
C SER A 675 11.83 -2.81 24.11
N HIS A 676 12.02 -3.26 22.86
CA HIS A 676 13.18 -2.88 22.07
C HIS A 676 13.19 -1.36 21.84
N ARG A 677 14.39 -0.77 21.89
CA ARG A 677 14.60 0.64 21.53
C ARG A 677 14.18 0.93 20.08
N HIS A 678 14.14 -0.11 19.24
CA HIS A 678 13.90 -0.05 17.80
C HIS A 678 12.41 -0.22 17.46
N GLY A 679 11.82 0.81 16.85
CA GLY A 679 10.37 0.85 16.57
C GLY A 679 9.86 -0.26 15.66
N GLU A 680 10.64 -0.66 14.64
CA GLU A 680 10.28 -1.76 13.74
C GLU A 680 10.27 -3.11 14.47
N GLN A 681 11.29 -3.39 15.28
CA GLN A 681 11.36 -4.60 16.13
C GLN A 681 10.19 -4.65 17.11
N ARG A 682 9.93 -3.52 17.79
CA ARG A 682 8.80 -3.38 18.71
C ARG A 682 7.46 -3.56 18.01
N GLY A 683 7.28 -2.97 16.83
CA GLY A 683 6.06 -3.10 16.04
C GLY A 683 5.83 -4.53 15.55
N ALA A 684 6.86 -5.16 14.99
CA ALA A 684 6.84 -6.54 14.54
C ALA A 684 6.55 -7.51 15.69
N ALA A 685 7.22 -7.34 16.85
CA ALA A 685 7.00 -8.17 18.03
C ALA A 685 5.58 -7.99 18.58
N ASN A 686 5.09 -6.76 18.68
CA ASN A 686 3.70 -6.48 19.08
C ASN A 686 2.69 -7.13 18.15
N ARG A 687 2.93 -7.10 16.83
CA ARG A 687 2.06 -7.71 15.83
C ARG A 687 2.07 -9.24 15.95
N LEU A 688 3.23 -9.88 16.06
CA LEU A 688 3.30 -11.34 16.26
C LEU A 688 2.65 -11.77 17.59
N ALA A 689 2.90 -11.03 18.67
CA ALA A 689 2.25 -11.28 19.97
C ALA A 689 0.72 -11.10 19.91
N GLN A 690 0.22 -10.23 19.03
CA GLN A 690 -1.20 -10.06 18.77
C GLN A 690 -1.77 -11.17 17.90
N ASP A 691 -1.09 -11.50 16.81
CA ASP A 691 -1.56 -12.44 15.81
C ASP A 691 -1.69 -13.85 16.39
N PHE A 692 -0.75 -14.22 17.27
CA PHE A 692 -0.66 -15.53 17.97
C PHE A 692 -0.98 -15.44 19.46
N SER A 693 -1.80 -14.47 19.87
CA SER A 693 -2.12 -14.23 21.27
C SER A 693 -2.75 -15.45 21.95
N TRP A 694 -3.61 -16.19 21.25
CA TRP A 694 -4.23 -17.43 21.73
C TRP A 694 -3.20 -18.54 21.95
N GLU A 695 -2.34 -18.80 20.97
CA GLU A 695 -1.31 -19.84 21.01
C GLU A 695 -0.22 -19.55 22.03
N LEU A 696 0.10 -18.27 22.27
CA LEU A 696 1.10 -17.82 23.21
C LEU A 696 0.54 -17.52 24.61
N ALA A 697 -0.77 -17.65 24.84
CA ALA A 697 -1.40 -17.27 26.11
C ALA A 697 -0.82 -18.01 27.33
N GLY A 698 -0.60 -19.32 27.20
CA GLY A 698 0.02 -20.14 28.26
C GLY A 698 1.43 -19.67 28.59
N SER A 699 2.25 -19.43 27.55
CA SER A 699 3.61 -18.90 27.68
C SER A 699 3.65 -17.51 28.31
N PHE A 700 2.77 -16.59 27.89
CA PHE A 700 2.68 -15.26 28.50
C PHE A 700 2.25 -15.30 29.97
N LYS A 701 1.31 -16.18 30.35
CA LYS A 701 0.92 -16.39 31.76
C LYS A 701 2.11 -16.88 32.59
N ARG A 702 2.86 -17.87 32.09
CA ARG A 702 4.07 -18.39 32.75
C ARG A 702 5.14 -17.31 32.91
N LEU A 703 5.35 -16.47 31.90
CA LEU A 703 6.31 -15.35 31.95
C LEU A 703 5.92 -14.29 32.99
N LEU A 704 4.64 -13.89 33.03
CA LEU A 704 4.14 -12.95 34.02
C LEU A 704 4.29 -13.49 35.45
N ALA A 705 3.99 -14.78 35.67
CA ALA A 705 4.08 -15.41 36.99
C ALA A 705 5.53 -15.44 37.52
N ARG A 706 6.52 -15.57 36.64
CA ARG A 706 7.95 -15.54 37.00
C ARG A 706 8.49 -14.12 37.27
N SER A 707 7.65 -13.07 37.17
CA SER A 707 8.05 -11.66 37.25
C SER A 707 9.18 -11.25 36.30
N GLY A 708 9.31 -11.94 35.16
CA GLY A 708 10.41 -11.74 34.21
C GLY A 708 10.23 -10.56 33.23
N ILE A 709 9.19 -9.74 33.38
CA ILE A 709 8.94 -8.58 32.50
C ILE A 709 9.18 -7.30 33.29
N GLU A 710 10.35 -6.69 33.06
CA GLU A 710 10.78 -5.47 33.75
C GLU A 710 10.07 -4.20 33.22
N ASP A 711 9.80 -4.14 31.90
CA ASP A 711 9.10 -3.01 31.29
C ASP A 711 7.61 -3.04 31.67
N VAL A 712 7.19 -2.08 32.49
CA VAL A 712 5.82 -1.95 33.00
C VAL A 712 4.80 -1.83 31.86
N LYS A 713 5.10 -1.10 30.78
CA LYS A 713 4.17 -0.91 29.67
C LYS A 713 4.01 -2.20 28.86
N VAL A 714 5.09 -2.95 28.67
CA VAL A 714 5.01 -4.26 28.01
C VAL A 714 4.25 -5.24 28.89
N LYS A 715 4.51 -5.25 30.20
CA LYS A 715 3.75 -6.07 31.15
C LYS A 715 2.25 -5.77 31.10
N GLU A 716 1.86 -4.50 31.19
CA GLU A 716 0.47 -4.04 31.08
C GLU A 716 -0.14 -4.42 29.72
N SER A 717 0.62 -4.28 28.63
CA SER A 717 0.18 -4.68 27.29
C SER A 717 -0.12 -6.18 27.20
N ILE A 718 0.77 -7.04 27.72
CA ILE A 718 0.56 -8.48 27.76
C ILE A 718 -0.61 -8.86 28.67
N GLN A 719 -0.73 -8.23 29.84
CA GLN A 719 -1.86 -8.44 30.75
C GLN A 719 -3.19 -8.10 30.07
N LYS A 720 -3.29 -6.92 29.45
CA LYS A 720 -4.47 -6.49 28.70
C LYS A 720 -4.83 -7.45 27.57
N ARG A 721 -3.83 -8.01 26.87
CA ARG A 721 -4.05 -9.03 25.84
C ARG A 721 -4.61 -10.31 26.44
N LEU A 722 -4.04 -10.80 27.54
CA LEU A 722 -4.53 -12.00 28.22
C LEU A 722 -5.96 -11.82 28.78
N GLU A 723 -6.28 -10.63 29.29
CA GLU A 723 -7.63 -10.26 29.73
C GLU A 723 -8.61 -10.26 28.54
N ALA A 724 -8.16 -9.80 27.37
CA ALA A 724 -8.94 -9.81 26.13
C ALA A 724 -9.11 -11.21 25.50
N LEU A 725 -8.42 -12.26 25.96
CA LEU A 725 -8.56 -13.62 25.41
C LEU A 725 -9.60 -14.50 26.11
N ARG A 726 -10.40 -13.98 27.05
CA ARG A 726 -11.46 -14.78 27.68
C ARG A 726 -12.60 -15.02 26.68
N PRO A 727 -13.06 -16.27 26.52
CA PRO A 727 -13.94 -16.83 27.53
C PRO A 727 -13.42 -18.18 28.07
N GLU A 728 -13.96 -18.57 29.21
CA GLU A 728 -13.56 -19.71 30.05
C GLU A 728 -13.32 -21.05 29.32
#